data_AF-A0A953DNQ4-F1
#
_entry.id   AF-A0A953DNQ4-F1
#
_cell.length_a   1.000
_cell.length_b   1.000
_cell.length_c   1.000
_cell.angle_alpha   90.00
_cell.angle_beta   90.00
_cell.angle_gamma   90.00
#
_symmetry.space_group_name_H-M   'P 1'
#
loop_
_entity.id
_entity.type
_entity.pdbx_description
1 polymer ?
#
loop_
_entity_poly.entity_id
_entity_poly.type
_entity_poly.pdbx_seq_one_letter_code
_entity_poly.pdbx_strand_id
1 'polypeptide(L)'
;MINHQDTRQDAEWAAAQLERGQILAKLSTGDRQQHLSEAIACYEAALQVYTRDEYPREWACAQKGLGDALAQLATGGREANLERAIACYEAALQVYTRDEYPREWAQLQHNLGTVYSQLPGQERSEHLRRAIAHYKAALTVFRGEQLATQRMVTLQNLGNAWCDLPTGERRRNLERAIACYKAALRLCERQRHPLEWARLQNNLGTAYLSLPARDRRLHLERAIACYEAALQIYTHATHPHEWATVQQNRGNAYLQLPGQPRRTNIERAIMCYQAALRVFSRNAFPSEWARLQNNLGIAYAELASVGEGQERRAYLERALICLQAALEMRTPETAPLDWAATQLNLGNVYRSLPGRKRQEHLARAIDCYRAALRVYNRATYPVEWALTQSNLGNAYADFLGPARCSFLHKAIAAYRAALQVYTREAFPYEWAKVQYNLGLALQQLADRQTGLLHQAIRCYQAALQVLTREGSPEEWAQLQRALGDAWSCLREGNRYRHLRQAIACYAAALEIYRPDSVPLLWAATLQALGRAYRCLPVRGRRRQAALRQALACYDQALQVYTREAFPFEWAQLQFERGKAYSQLGSDPRTRAGYLEQARNCYRAALRVFYRLQMDREAAAVDQALNRLRQAQALQLRHYQSYRRS
;
A
#
# COMPACT_ATOMS: atom_id res chain seq x y z
N MET A 1 12.90 59.03 -51.68
CA MET A 1 13.74 59.15 -50.46
C MET A 1 12.91 58.60 -49.32
N ILE A 2 13.12 57.34 -48.98
CA ILE A 2 12.51 56.71 -47.80
C ILE A 2 13.18 57.37 -46.59
N ASN A 3 12.38 57.80 -45.62
CA ASN A 3 12.82 58.63 -44.49
C ASN A 3 13.69 57.78 -43.54
N HIS A 4 14.98 57.64 -43.86
CA HIS A 4 15.94 56.84 -43.09
C HIS A 4 16.13 57.32 -41.64
N GLN A 5 15.68 58.53 -41.29
CA GLN A 5 15.71 59.06 -39.93
C GLN A 5 14.60 58.51 -39.03
N ASP A 6 13.37 58.33 -39.54
CA ASP A 6 12.25 57.77 -38.75
C ASP A 6 12.49 56.28 -38.44
N THR A 7 12.91 55.50 -39.44
CA THR A 7 13.20 54.06 -39.26
C THR A 7 14.33 53.80 -38.27
N ARG A 8 15.27 54.74 -38.14
CA ARG A 8 16.40 54.62 -37.21
C ARG A 8 15.99 54.97 -35.78
N GLN A 9 15.13 55.97 -35.61
CA GLN A 9 14.58 56.32 -34.29
C GLN A 9 13.66 55.21 -33.76
N ASP A 10 12.85 54.60 -34.62
CA ASP A 10 11.99 53.48 -34.25
C ASP A 10 12.80 52.24 -33.81
N ALA A 11 13.89 51.93 -34.51
CA ALA A 11 14.78 50.83 -34.16
C ALA A 11 15.56 51.08 -32.86
N GLU A 12 16.00 52.32 -32.60
CA GLU A 12 16.65 52.72 -31.34
C GLU A 12 15.66 52.67 -30.16
N TRP A 13 14.40 53.06 -30.38
CA TRP A 13 13.33 52.90 -29.37
C TRP A 13 13.03 51.44 -29.07
N ALA A 14 12.92 50.59 -30.11
CA ALA A 14 12.69 49.15 -29.94
C ALA A 14 13.86 48.47 -29.20
N ALA A 15 15.10 48.92 -29.43
CA ALA A 15 16.28 48.44 -28.72
C ALA A 15 16.18 48.78 -27.23
N ALA A 16 15.79 50.01 -26.90
CA ALA A 16 15.58 50.43 -25.52
C ALA A 16 14.46 49.62 -24.84
N GLN A 17 13.37 49.30 -25.54
CA GLN A 17 12.31 48.43 -25.01
C GLN A 17 12.81 47.00 -24.78
N LEU A 18 13.59 46.44 -25.72
CA LEU A 18 14.19 45.11 -25.58
C LEU A 18 15.11 45.04 -24.35
N GLU A 19 16.00 46.01 -24.17
CA GLU A 19 16.90 46.09 -23.02
C GLU A 19 16.13 46.27 -21.70
N ARG A 20 15.14 47.16 -21.68
CA ARG A 20 14.27 47.36 -20.52
C ARG A 20 13.55 46.07 -20.15
N GLY A 21 12.99 45.35 -21.13
CA GLY A 21 12.37 44.05 -20.94
C GLY A 21 13.33 43.03 -20.32
N GLN A 22 14.58 42.98 -20.78
CA GLN A 22 15.61 42.08 -20.23
C GLN A 22 15.97 42.41 -18.77
N ILE A 23 16.03 43.70 -18.43
CA ILE A 23 16.31 44.16 -17.06
C ILE A 23 15.14 43.80 -16.13
N LEU A 24 13.91 44.13 -16.53
CA LEU A 24 12.68 43.80 -15.80
C LEU A 24 12.54 42.30 -15.59
N ALA A 25 12.82 41.50 -16.62
CA ALA A 25 12.80 40.05 -16.53
C ALA A 25 13.87 39.47 -15.58
N LYS A 26 14.92 40.22 -15.21
CA LYS A 26 15.96 39.78 -14.25
C LYS A 26 15.78 40.34 -12.85
N LEU A 27 14.98 41.40 -12.67
CA LEU A 27 14.75 42.04 -11.38
C LEU A 27 14.03 41.12 -10.39
N SER A 28 14.70 40.82 -9.27
CA SER A 28 14.19 39.96 -8.19
C SER A 28 13.70 40.73 -6.96
N THR A 29 13.96 42.04 -6.88
CA THR A 29 13.41 42.94 -5.86
C THR A 29 12.01 43.41 -6.26
N GLY A 30 11.15 43.76 -5.31
CA GLY A 30 9.78 44.24 -5.60
C GLY A 30 8.81 43.14 -6.03
N ASP A 31 7.71 43.53 -6.68
CA ASP A 31 6.71 42.58 -7.19
C ASP A 31 7.19 41.92 -8.49
N ARG A 32 7.67 40.69 -8.36
CA ARG A 32 8.17 39.89 -9.49
C ARG A 32 7.12 39.66 -10.57
N GLN A 33 5.84 39.49 -10.23
CA GLN A 33 4.78 39.24 -11.22
C GLN A 33 4.47 40.51 -12.00
N GLN A 34 4.50 41.67 -11.33
CA GLN A 34 4.39 42.96 -11.99
C GLN A 34 5.57 43.19 -12.95
N HIS A 35 6.81 42.96 -12.50
CA HIS A 35 7.99 43.12 -13.35
C HIS A 35 7.96 42.20 -14.58
N LEU A 36 7.48 40.96 -14.44
CA LEU A 36 7.30 40.05 -15.57
C LEU A 36 6.23 40.56 -16.55
N SER A 37 5.13 41.13 -16.03
CA SER A 37 4.06 41.71 -16.86
C SER A 37 4.55 42.94 -17.63
N GLU A 38 5.33 43.81 -16.98
CA GLU A 38 5.96 44.97 -17.63
C GLU A 38 7.01 44.54 -18.65
N ALA A 39 7.80 43.50 -18.36
CA ALA A 39 8.77 42.94 -19.31
C ALA A 39 8.07 42.42 -20.57
N ILE A 40 6.95 41.70 -20.41
CA ILE A 40 6.11 41.22 -21.51
C ILE A 40 5.66 42.39 -22.39
N ALA A 41 5.14 43.47 -21.79
CA ALA A 41 4.74 44.66 -22.53
C ALA A 41 5.90 45.31 -23.30
N CYS A 42 7.09 45.37 -22.71
CA CYS A 42 8.29 45.89 -23.38
C CYS A 42 8.70 45.01 -24.57
N TYR A 43 8.66 43.69 -24.44
CA TYR A 43 8.97 42.80 -25.56
C TYR A 43 7.90 42.86 -26.66
N GLU A 44 6.62 42.92 -26.30
CA GLU A 44 5.52 43.09 -27.28
C GLU A 44 5.67 44.42 -28.04
N ALA A 45 6.04 45.50 -27.35
CA ALA A 45 6.34 46.79 -27.97
C ALA A 45 7.54 46.71 -28.93
N ALA A 46 8.63 46.05 -28.53
CA ALA A 46 9.78 45.85 -29.41
C ALA A 46 9.43 45.03 -30.66
N LEU A 47 8.55 44.02 -30.53
CA LEU A 47 8.07 43.18 -31.63
C LEU A 47 7.10 43.89 -32.60
N GLN A 48 6.62 45.10 -32.29
CA GLN A 48 5.89 45.91 -33.26
C GLN A 48 6.82 46.54 -34.31
N VAL A 49 8.09 46.76 -33.95
CA VAL A 49 9.12 47.35 -34.81
C VAL A 49 10.03 46.27 -35.38
N TYR A 50 10.52 45.37 -34.53
CA TYR A 50 11.32 44.24 -34.99
C TYR A 50 10.42 43.23 -35.68
N THR A 51 10.60 43.06 -36.99
CA THR A 51 9.97 42.00 -37.77
C THR A 51 11.00 40.94 -38.15
N ARG A 52 10.53 39.72 -38.46
CA ARG A 52 11.43 38.63 -38.85
C ARG A 52 12.25 38.95 -40.09
N ASP A 53 11.68 39.69 -41.03
CA ASP A 53 12.30 39.92 -42.34
C ASP A 53 13.29 41.11 -42.30
N GLU A 54 13.01 42.15 -41.51
CA GLU A 54 13.87 43.33 -41.40
C GLU A 54 14.92 43.22 -40.29
N TYR A 55 14.56 42.62 -39.15
CA TYR A 55 15.41 42.49 -37.96
C TYR A 55 15.38 41.06 -37.39
N PRO A 56 15.81 40.04 -38.16
CA PRO A 56 15.63 38.63 -37.79
C PRO A 56 16.22 38.28 -36.41
N ARG A 57 17.39 38.82 -36.07
CA ARG A 57 18.09 38.48 -34.81
C ARG A 57 17.45 39.15 -33.62
N GLU A 58 17.14 40.44 -33.72
CA GLU A 58 16.51 41.23 -32.67
C GLU A 58 15.07 40.74 -32.42
N TRP A 59 14.34 40.42 -33.49
CA TRP A 59 13.03 39.79 -33.42
C TRP A 59 13.10 38.44 -32.68
N ALA A 60 14.02 37.55 -33.06
CA ALA A 60 14.17 36.26 -32.38
C ALA A 60 14.62 36.40 -30.92
N CYS A 61 15.44 37.41 -30.61
CA CYS A 61 15.85 37.75 -29.25
C CYS A 61 14.65 38.23 -28.41
N ALA A 62 13.84 39.13 -28.97
CA ALA A 62 12.61 39.63 -28.34
C ALA A 62 11.59 38.51 -28.13
N GLN A 63 11.40 37.63 -29.12
CA GLN A 63 10.55 36.44 -28.99
C GLN A 63 11.02 35.51 -27.88
N LYS A 64 12.33 35.21 -27.81
CA LYS A 64 12.90 34.42 -26.71
C LYS A 64 12.64 35.09 -25.35
N GLY A 65 12.92 36.38 -25.23
CA GLY A 65 12.73 37.14 -23.98
C GLY A 65 11.27 37.17 -23.54
N LEU A 66 10.34 37.36 -24.48
CA LEU A 66 8.90 37.28 -24.26
C LEU A 66 8.49 35.89 -23.77
N GLY A 67 8.99 34.83 -24.43
CA GLY A 67 8.76 33.45 -24.02
C GLY A 67 9.28 33.15 -22.61
N ASP A 68 10.47 33.63 -22.26
CA ASP A 68 11.07 33.45 -20.92
C ASP A 68 10.23 34.13 -19.83
N ALA A 69 9.72 35.34 -20.10
CA ALA A 69 8.89 36.08 -19.17
C ALA A 69 7.51 35.43 -18.99
N LEU A 70 6.85 35.03 -20.09
CA LEU A 70 5.58 34.30 -20.07
C LEU A 70 5.71 32.96 -19.33
N ALA A 71 6.81 32.24 -19.56
CA ALA A 71 7.09 30.98 -18.88
C ALA A 71 7.27 31.16 -17.36
N GLN A 72 7.56 32.35 -16.85
CA GLN A 72 7.70 32.63 -15.41
C GLN A 72 6.46 33.31 -14.81
N LEU A 73 5.59 33.90 -15.64
CA LEU A 73 4.38 34.58 -15.18
C LEU A 73 3.35 33.56 -14.67
N ALA A 74 2.99 33.69 -13.39
CA ALA A 74 2.01 32.85 -12.71
C ALA A 74 0.59 33.44 -12.75
N THR A 75 0.46 34.75 -12.91
CA THR A 75 -0.82 35.48 -13.01
C THR A 75 -1.40 35.40 -14.43
N GLY A 76 -2.70 35.66 -14.59
CA GLY A 76 -3.32 35.78 -15.93
C GLY A 76 -3.64 34.48 -16.67
N GLY A 77 -3.58 33.33 -15.99
CA GLY A 77 -3.86 32.01 -16.59
C GLY A 77 -2.58 31.29 -17.00
N ARG A 78 -2.10 30.40 -16.12
CA ARG A 78 -0.80 29.75 -16.27
C ARG A 78 -0.67 28.94 -17.57
N GLU A 79 -1.68 28.19 -17.95
CA GLU A 79 -1.66 27.35 -19.15
C GLU A 79 -1.54 28.19 -20.43
N ALA A 80 -2.36 29.22 -20.57
CA ALA A 80 -2.29 30.15 -21.70
C ALA A 80 -0.93 30.86 -21.79
N ASN A 81 -0.34 31.26 -20.66
CA ASN A 81 1.01 31.84 -20.67
C ASN A 81 2.07 30.84 -21.17
N LEU A 82 1.97 29.57 -20.78
CA LEU A 82 2.89 28.52 -21.24
C LEU A 82 2.71 28.23 -22.73
N GLU A 83 1.49 28.19 -23.23
CA GLU A 83 1.20 28.01 -24.67
C GLU A 83 1.76 29.18 -25.50
N ARG A 84 1.55 30.41 -25.03
CA ARG A 84 2.15 31.60 -25.66
C ARG A 84 3.68 31.55 -25.62
N ALA A 85 4.28 31.09 -24.52
CA ALA A 85 5.73 30.92 -24.42
C ALA A 85 6.25 29.90 -25.45
N ILE A 86 5.54 28.79 -25.68
CA ILE A 86 5.88 27.82 -26.73
C ILE A 86 5.88 28.50 -28.10
N ALA A 87 4.81 29.22 -28.44
CA ALA A 87 4.71 29.92 -29.72
C ALA A 87 5.85 30.92 -29.91
N CYS A 88 6.24 31.66 -28.87
CA CYS A 88 7.38 32.57 -28.93
C CYS A 88 8.71 31.84 -29.17
N TYR A 89 8.95 30.71 -28.50
CA TYR A 89 10.18 29.93 -28.73
C TYR A 89 10.21 29.28 -30.11
N GLU A 90 9.08 28.76 -30.59
CA GLU A 90 8.96 28.21 -31.96
C GLU A 90 9.18 29.29 -33.01
N ALA A 91 8.70 30.52 -32.77
CA ALA A 91 8.98 31.68 -33.61
C ALA A 91 10.48 32.00 -33.63
N ALA A 92 11.14 32.08 -32.47
CA ALA A 92 12.57 32.33 -32.38
C ALA A 92 13.42 31.24 -33.06
N LEU A 93 12.97 29.98 -33.06
CA LEU A 93 13.63 28.86 -33.75
C LEU A 93 13.61 28.97 -35.28
N GLN A 94 12.77 29.84 -35.87
CA GLN A 94 12.80 30.11 -37.31
C GLN A 94 14.08 30.86 -37.73
N VAL A 95 14.72 31.57 -36.80
CA VAL A 95 15.96 32.31 -37.02
C VAL A 95 17.13 31.60 -36.35
N TYR A 96 16.99 31.22 -35.08
CA TYR A 96 18.04 30.49 -34.36
C TYR A 96 18.03 29.01 -34.72
N THR A 97 18.54 28.69 -35.90
CA THR A 97 18.69 27.32 -36.39
C THR A 97 19.88 26.62 -35.74
N ARG A 98 19.89 25.28 -35.77
CA ARG A 98 20.98 24.48 -35.20
C ARG A 98 22.33 24.76 -35.85
N ASP A 99 22.35 25.02 -37.15
CA ASP A 99 23.58 25.15 -37.92
C ASP A 99 24.19 26.56 -37.81
N GLU A 100 23.34 27.59 -37.79
CA GLU A 100 23.79 28.99 -37.71
C GLU A 100 23.98 29.49 -36.27
N TYR A 101 23.11 29.07 -35.35
CA TYR A 101 23.10 29.52 -33.95
C TYR A 101 22.96 28.32 -32.99
N PRO A 102 23.92 27.39 -32.96
CA PRO A 102 23.80 26.14 -32.21
C PRO A 102 23.52 26.35 -30.72
N ARG A 103 24.11 27.38 -30.09
CA ARG A 103 23.97 27.64 -28.66
C ARG A 103 22.59 28.19 -28.33
N GLU A 104 22.13 29.18 -29.07
CA GLU A 104 20.81 29.81 -28.94
C GLU A 104 19.71 28.79 -29.24
N TRP A 105 19.87 28.00 -30.31
CA TRP A 105 19.00 26.88 -30.64
C TRP A 105 18.90 25.90 -29.47
N ALA A 106 20.03 25.46 -28.92
CA ALA A 106 20.03 24.51 -27.80
C ALA A 106 19.40 25.09 -26.52
N GLN A 107 19.56 26.39 -26.26
CA GLN A 107 18.89 27.06 -25.16
C GLN A 107 17.37 27.11 -25.38
N LEU A 108 16.91 27.41 -26.60
CA LEU A 108 15.48 27.38 -26.92
C LEU A 108 14.90 25.96 -26.80
N GLN A 109 15.65 24.94 -27.22
CA GLN A 109 15.27 23.54 -26.99
C GLN A 109 15.17 23.24 -25.48
N HIS A 110 16.11 23.70 -24.66
CA HIS A 110 16.00 23.57 -23.20
C HIS A 110 14.75 24.27 -22.63
N ASN A 111 14.47 25.50 -23.09
CA ASN A 111 13.34 26.30 -22.63
C ASN A 111 11.99 25.68 -23.04
N LEU A 112 11.86 25.22 -24.28
CA LEU A 112 10.71 24.44 -24.75
C LEU A 112 10.52 23.19 -23.90
N GLY A 113 11.61 22.46 -23.63
CA GLY A 113 11.56 21.30 -22.74
C GLY A 113 11.02 21.65 -21.34
N THR A 114 11.44 22.80 -20.81
CA THR A 114 10.99 23.30 -19.50
C THR A 114 9.50 23.64 -19.51
N VAL A 115 9.02 24.36 -20.53
CA VAL A 115 7.61 24.73 -20.64
C VAL A 115 6.71 23.52 -20.86
N TYR A 116 7.07 22.61 -21.77
CA TYR A 116 6.33 21.35 -21.93
C TYR A 116 6.32 20.53 -20.64
N SER A 117 7.40 20.53 -19.86
CA SER A 117 7.44 19.85 -18.57
C SER A 117 6.58 20.53 -17.49
N GLN A 118 6.08 21.75 -17.70
CA GLN A 118 5.23 22.47 -16.74
C GLN A 118 3.76 22.57 -17.17
N LEU A 119 3.46 22.31 -18.45
CA LEU A 119 2.09 22.33 -18.96
C LEU A 119 1.17 21.36 -18.18
N PRO A 120 0.05 21.86 -17.62
CA PRO A 120 -0.98 21.03 -17.00
C PRO A 120 -1.81 20.29 -18.07
N GLY A 121 -2.87 19.58 -17.65
CA GLY A 121 -3.87 19.01 -18.56
C GLY A 121 -3.86 17.48 -18.71
N GLN A 122 -4.89 16.97 -19.39
CA GLN A 122 -5.13 15.53 -19.63
C GLN A 122 -4.00 14.88 -20.46
N GLU A 123 -3.33 15.67 -21.33
CA GLU A 123 -2.25 15.21 -22.20
C GLU A 123 -0.85 15.27 -21.54
N ARG A 124 -0.79 15.34 -20.21
CA ARG A 124 0.46 15.47 -19.43
C ARG A 124 1.58 14.52 -19.85
N SER A 125 1.24 13.26 -20.18
CA SER A 125 2.23 12.27 -20.63
C SER A 125 2.86 12.64 -21.97
N GLU A 126 2.09 13.23 -22.89
CA GLU A 126 2.59 13.65 -24.20
C GLU A 126 3.44 14.90 -24.06
N HIS A 127 3.00 15.87 -23.25
CA HIS A 127 3.82 17.03 -22.90
C HIS A 127 5.18 16.62 -22.31
N LEU A 128 5.21 15.63 -21.41
CA LEU A 128 6.46 15.10 -20.87
C LEU A 128 7.34 14.41 -21.92
N ARG A 129 6.75 13.72 -22.91
CA ARG A 129 7.53 13.13 -24.04
C ARG A 129 8.14 14.20 -24.93
N ARG A 130 7.39 15.26 -25.26
CA ARG A 130 7.91 16.43 -25.99
C ARG A 130 9.03 17.10 -25.20
N ALA A 131 8.84 17.29 -23.90
CA ALA A 131 9.87 17.84 -23.02
C ALA A 131 11.17 17.02 -23.08
N ILE A 132 11.06 15.69 -22.97
CA ILE A 132 12.20 14.75 -23.09
C ILE A 132 12.89 14.89 -24.46
N ALA A 133 12.14 15.02 -25.55
CA ALA A 133 12.70 15.18 -26.90
C ALA A 133 13.50 16.48 -27.02
N HIS A 134 12.94 17.60 -26.56
CA HIS A 134 13.61 18.90 -26.58
C HIS A 134 14.86 18.94 -25.69
N TYR A 135 14.82 18.37 -24.48
CA TYR A 135 16.02 18.27 -23.64
C TYR A 135 17.11 17.41 -24.28
N LYS A 136 16.74 16.28 -24.93
CA LYS A 136 17.71 15.46 -25.67
C LYS A 136 18.33 16.23 -26.83
N ALA A 137 17.54 17.03 -27.55
CA ALA A 137 18.01 17.89 -28.62
C ALA A 137 19.03 18.91 -28.11
N ALA A 138 18.72 19.63 -27.02
CA ALA A 138 19.65 20.57 -26.39
C ALA A 138 20.99 19.91 -25.98
N LEU A 139 20.93 18.69 -25.42
CA LEU A 139 22.12 17.92 -25.02
C LEU A 139 22.99 17.44 -26.19
N THR A 140 22.52 17.52 -27.43
CA THR A 140 23.37 17.26 -28.60
C THR A 140 24.41 18.36 -28.82
N VAL A 141 24.11 19.59 -28.38
CA VAL A 141 24.99 20.76 -28.51
C VAL A 141 25.72 21.08 -27.21
N PHE A 142 25.07 20.96 -26.05
CA PHE A 142 25.70 21.18 -24.74
C PHE A 142 26.72 20.08 -24.41
N ARG A 143 27.89 20.15 -25.06
CA ARG A 143 29.06 19.26 -24.94
C ARG A 143 30.29 20.09 -24.54
N GLY A 144 31.26 19.45 -23.89
CA GLY A 144 32.50 20.10 -23.43
C GLY A 144 32.37 20.85 -22.09
N GLU A 145 33.48 21.37 -21.58
CA GLU A 145 33.57 22.00 -20.25
C GLU A 145 32.91 23.39 -20.18
N GLN A 146 32.97 24.18 -21.25
CA GLN A 146 32.40 25.54 -21.28
C GLN A 146 30.87 25.59 -21.17
N LEU A 147 30.19 24.46 -21.41
CA LEU A 147 28.73 24.33 -21.33
C LEU A 147 28.31 23.36 -20.22
N ALA A 148 29.20 23.08 -19.26
CA ALA A 148 28.96 22.11 -18.19
C ALA A 148 27.74 22.48 -17.34
N THR A 149 27.54 23.76 -17.04
CA THR A 149 26.39 24.25 -16.26
C THR A 149 25.07 24.05 -17.01
N GLN A 150 24.98 24.47 -18.28
CA GLN A 150 23.78 24.27 -19.10
C GLN A 150 23.49 22.79 -19.29
N ARG A 151 24.52 21.97 -19.50
CA ARG A 151 24.41 20.52 -19.60
C ARG A 151 23.90 19.91 -18.30
N MET A 152 24.42 20.32 -17.16
CA MET A 152 24.01 19.85 -15.83
C MET A 152 22.52 20.15 -15.57
N VAL A 153 22.10 21.40 -15.76
CA VAL A 153 20.70 21.82 -15.56
C VAL A 153 19.76 21.09 -16.53
N THR A 154 20.16 20.93 -17.80
CA THR A 154 19.38 20.19 -18.79
C THR A 154 19.26 18.70 -18.43
N LEU A 155 20.34 18.08 -17.94
CA LEU A 155 20.31 16.70 -17.45
C LEU A 155 19.41 16.55 -16.21
N GLN A 156 19.44 17.51 -15.29
CA GLN A 156 18.53 17.52 -14.14
C GLN A 156 17.07 17.55 -14.61
N ASN A 157 16.72 18.46 -15.51
CA ASN A 157 15.35 18.63 -15.97
C ASN A 157 14.87 17.45 -16.84
N LEU A 158 15.77 16.88 -17.65
CA LEU A 158 15.52 15.61 -18.35
C LEU A 158 15.26 14.48 -17.36
N GLY A 159 16.04 14.40 -16.28
CA GLY A 159 15.83 13.46 -15.19
C GLY A 159 14.47 13.63 -14.53
N ASN A 160 14.07 14.87 -14.24
CA ASN A 160 12.75 15.18 -13.68
C ASN A 160 11.63 14.73 -14.62
N ALA A 161 11.72 15.05 -15.92
CA ALA A 161 10.72 14.66 -16.90
C ALA A 161 10.59 13.13 -17.04
N TRP A 162 11.70 12.38 -17.00
CA TRP A 162 11.66 10.92 -16.94
C TRP A 162 11.06 10.40 -15.63
N CYS A 163 11.38 11.04 -14.50
CA CYS A 163 10.79 10.73 -13.19
C CYS A 163 9.30 10.99 -13.15
N ASP A 164 8.78 11.97 -13.88
CA ASP A 164 7.36 12.33 -13.84
C ASP A 164 6.53 11.55 -14.85
N LEU A 165 7.14 11.02 -15.92
CA LEU A 165 6.44 10.28 -16.97
C LEU A 165 5.87 8.94 -16.44
N PRO A 166 4.53 8.82 -16.28
CA PRO A 166 3.92 7.64 -15.67
C PRO A 166 3.68 6.51 -16.70
N THR A 167 3.62 6.85 -17.99
CA THR A 167 3.32 5.91 -19.09
C THR A 167 4.56 5.21 -19.64
N GLY A 168 4.33 4.10 -20.35
CA GLY A 168 5.38 3.25 -20.90
C GLY A 168 6.04 2.37 -19.83
N GLU A 169 7.29 1.97 -20.06
CA GLU A 169 8.03 1.16 -19.09
C GLU A 169 8.55 2.01 -17.93
N ARG A 170 7.69 2.24 -16.93
CA ARG A 170 7.96 3.09 -15.76
C ARG A 170 9.32 2.83 -15.10
N ARG A 171 9.72 1.56 -14.99
CA ARG A 171 11.04 1.17 -14.48
C ARG A 171 12.18 1.75 -15.32
N ARG A 172 12.15 1.57 -16.65
CA ARG A 172 13.18 2.11 -17.55
C ARG A 172 13.20 3.64 -17.54
N ASN A 173 12.04 4.28 -17.40
CA ASN A 173 11.98 5.74 -17.25
C ASN A 173 12.74 6.19 -15.99
N LEU A 174 12.50 5.55 -14.85
CA LEU A 174 13.21 5.85 -13.60
C LEU A 174 14.71 5.52 -13.67
N GLU A 175 15.10 4.43 -14.32
CA GLU A 175 16.51 4.09 -14.56
C GLU A 175 17.21 5.17 -15.41
N ARG A 176 16.52 5.70 -16.44
CA ARG A 176 17.00 6.83 -17.24
C ARG A 176 17.10 8.11 -16.41
N ALA A 177 16.13 8.38 -15.54
CA ALA A 177 16.18 9.53 -14.63
C ALA A 177 17.41 9.45 -13.71
N ILE A 178 17.64 8.29 -13.08
CA ILE A 178 18.82 8.02 -12.25
C ILE A 178 20.12 8.25 -13.03
N ALA A 179 20.20 7.79 -14.28
CA ALA A 179 21.36 8.00 -15.13
C ALA A 179 21.59 9.50 -15.42
N CYS A 180 20.52 10.27 -15.67
CA CYS A 180 20.59 11.70 -15.89
C CYS A 180 21.09 12.44 -14.63
N TYR A 181 20.53 12.15 -13.45
CA TYR A 181 20.99 12.78 -12.21
C TYR A 181 22.44 12.43 -11.87
N LYS A 182 22.86 11.17 -12.07
CA LYS A 182 24.28 10.78 -11.90
C LYS A 182 25.20 11.48 -12.89
N ALA A 183 24.75 11.70 -14.12
CA ALA A 183 25.51 12.46 -15.10
C ALA A 183 25.62 13.94 -14.71
N ALA A 184 24.54 14.56 -14.22
CA ALA A 184 24.54 15.92 -13.71
C ALA A 184 25.43 16.07 -12.46
N LEU A 185 25.38 15.13 -11.52
CA LEU A 185 26.24 15.13 -10.32
C LEU A 185 27.74 15.03 -10.64
N ARG A 186 28.12 14.39 -11.76
CA ARG A 186 29.53 14.36 -12.22
C ARG A 186 30.02 15.71 -12.74
N LEU A 187 29.10 16.56 -13.21
CA LEU A 187 29.40 17.92 -13.67
C LEU A 187 29.25 18.96 -12.56
N CYS A 188 28.58 18.60 -11.45
CA CYS A 188 28.28 19.48 -10.34
C CYS A 188 29.35 19.38 -9.25
N GLU A 189 30.25 20.34 -9.19
CA GLU A 189 31.22 20.44 -8.10
C GLU A 189 30.54 20.91 -6.81
N ARG A 190 30.49 20.06 -5.78
CA ARG A 190 29.82 20.33 -4.50
C ARG A 190 30.26 21.66 -3.84
N GLN A 191 31.54 22.03 -3.96
CA GLN A 191 32.07 23.24 -3.33
C GLN A 191 31.65 24.52 -4.07
N ARG A 192 31.59 24.48 -5.41
CA ARG A 192 31.18 25.63 -6.24
C ARG A 192 29.66 25.78 -6.29
N HIS A 193 28.94 24.66 -6.27
CA HIS A 193 27.50 24.59 -6.51
C HIS A 193 26.77 23.77 -5.43
N PRO A 194 26.88 24.11 -4.13
CA PRO A 194 26.37 23.27 -3.04
C PRO A 194 24.84 23.06 -3.09
N LEU A 195 24.08 24.10 -3.47
CA LEU A 195 22.62 24.05 -3.54
C LEU A 195 22.11 23.17 -4.69
N GLU A 196 22.74 23.28 -5.85
CA GLU A 196 22.40 22.47 -7.03
C GLU A 196 22.78 21.02 -6.80
N TRP A 197 23.94 20.78 -6.17
CA TRP A 197 24.34 19.44 -5.75
C TRP A 197 23.33 18.81 -4.78
N ALA A 198 22.88 19.54 -3.76
CA ALA A 198 21.88 19.05 -2.81
C ALA A 198 20.52 18.77 -3.45
N ARG A 199 20.08 19.62 -4.40
CA ARG A 199 18.87 19.40 -5.20
C ARG A 199 18.97 18.13 -6.04
N LEU A 200 20.10 17.92 -6.72
CA LEU A 200 20.37 16.71 -7.50
C LEU A 200 20.35 15.46 -6.62
N GLN A 201 20.91 15.51 -5.41
CA GLN A 201 20.84 14.43 -4.45
C GLN A 201 19.40 14.13 -4.03
N ASN A 202 18.60 15.14 -3.70
CA ASN A 202 17.19 14.94 -3.39
C ASN A 202 16.41 14.28 -4.56
N ASN A 203 16.61 14.76 -5.79
CA ASN A 203 15.90 14.23 -6.95
C ASN A 203 16.34 12.80 -7.28
N LEU A 204 17.64 12.50 -7.14
CA LEU A 204 18.17 11.15 -7.26
C LEU A 204 17.57 10.21 -6.19
N GLY A 205 17.47 10.69 -4.95
CA GLY A 205 16.83 9.95 -3.86
C GLY A 205 15.37 9.62 -4.17
N THR A 206 14.61 10.59 -4.70
CA THR A 206 13.21 10.39 -5.11
C THR A 206 13.08 9.38 -6.25
N ALA A 207 13.99 9.40 -7.22
CA ALA A 207 14.00 8.40 -8.29
C ALA A 207 14.23 6.97 -7.77
N TYR A 208 15.16 6.80 -6.82
CA TYR A 208 15.38 5.52 -6.17
C TYR A 208 14.17 5.09 -5.31
N LEU A 209 13.54 6.02 -4.58
CA LEU A 209 12.33 5.77 -3.81
C LEU A 209 11.20 5.26 -4.71
N SER A 210 11.07 5.75 -5.94
CA SER A 210 10.01 5.33 -6.87
C SER A 210 10.32 4.06 -7.68
N LEU A 211 11.54 3.52 -7.64
CA LEU A 211 12.00 2.44 -8.54
C LEU A 211 11.36 1.05 -8.20
N PRO A 212 10.63 0.39 -9.13
CA PRO A 212 9.99 -0.92 -8.93
C PRO A 212 10.96 -2.12 -8.73
N ALA A 213 10.44 -3.28 -8.31
CA ALA A 213 11.18 -4.31 -7.55
C ALA A 213 11.99 -5.39 -8.34
N ARG A 214 13.23 -5.60 -7.85
CA ARG A 214 13.93 -6.87 -7.51
C ARG A 214 14.90 -6.60 -6.32
N ASP A 215 15.47 -5.39 -6.27
CA ASP A 215 16.39 -4.89 -5.23
C ASP A 215 15.82 -3.72 -4.40
N ARG A 216 14.55 -3.81 -3.98
CA ARG A 216 13.81 -2.69 -3.35
C ARG A 216 14.53 -2.10 -2.13
N ARG A 217 15.07 -2.97 -1.26
CA ARG A 217 15.80 -2.55 -0.06
C ARG A 217 17.02 -1.68 -0.39
N LEU A 218 17.85 -2.13 -1.33
CA LEU A 218 19.04 -1.40 -1.76
C LEU A 218 18.69 -0.04 -2.36
N HIS A 219 17.61 0.05 -3.14
CA HIS A 219 17.15 1.33 -3.67
C HIS A 219 16.71 2.30 -2.58
N LEU A 220 15.99 1.81 -1.55
CA LEU A 220 15.58 2.65 -0.42
C LEU A 220 16.77 3.09 0.44
N GLU A 221 17.75 2.22 0.67
CA GLU A 221 19.01 2.57 1.35
C GLU A 221 19.79 3.64 0.57
N ARG A 222 19.87 3.52 -0.76
CA ARG A 222 20.46 4.56 -1.62
C ARG A 222 19.67 5.87 -1.59
N ALA A 223 18.33 5.81 -1.56
CA ALA A 223 17.49 7.00 -1.41
C ALA A 223 17.78 7.73 -0.10
N ILE A 224 17.85 7.00 1.02
CA ILE A 224 18.18 7.55 2.33
C ILE A 224 19.57 8.21 2.31
N ALA A 225 20.58 7.55 1.74
CA ALA A 225 21.92 8.12 1.63
C ALA A 225 21.95 9.44 0.82
N CYS A 226 21.18 9.50 -0.28
CA CYS A 226 21.02 10.72 -1.06
C CYS A 226 20.33 11.85 -0.25
N TYR A 227 19.29 11.53 0.51
CA TYR A 227 18.63 12.52 1.37
C TYR A 227 19.54 13.01 2.50
N GLU A 228 20.30 12.12 3.13
CA GLU A 228 21.29 12.48 4.15
C GLU A 228 22.39 13.38 3.58
N ALA A 229 22.84 13.11 2.35
CA ALA A 229 23.75 13.98 1.62
C ALA A 229 23.15 15.39 1.38
N ALA A 230 21.91 15.49 0.93
CA ALA A 230 21.24 16.78 0.72
C ALA A 230 21.07 17.57 2.04
N LEU A 231 20.79 16.88 3.17
CA LEU A 231 20.64 17.48 4.50
C LEU A 231 21.97 17.98 5.10
N GLN A 232 23.12 17.68 4.50
CA GLN A 232 24.40 18.32 4.87
C GLN A 232 24.49 19.77 4.39
N ILE A 233 23.71 20.13 3.35
CA ILE A 233 23.67 21.48 2.78
C ILE A 233 22.40 22.19 3.23
N TYR A 234 21.24 21.55 3.05
CA TYR A 234 19.98 22.10 3.51
C TYR A 234 19.87 21.91 5.01
N THR A 235 19.89 23.02 5.75
CA THR A 235 19.65 23.02 7.20
C THR A 235 18.37 23.78 7.52
N HIS A 236 17.74 23.47 8.65
CA HIS A 236 16.56 24.19 9.13
C HIS A 236 16.78 25.70 9.21
N ALA A 237 18.01 26.15 9.55
CA ALA A 237 18.32 27.57 9.71
C ALA A 237 18.50 28.32 8.37
N THR A 238 19.03 27.65 7.35
CA THR A 238 19.43 28.32 6.09
C THR A 238 18.46 28.05 4.94
N HIS A 239 17.85 26.86 4.91
CA HIS A 239 16.97 26.40 3.84
C HIS A 239 15.80 25.60 4.42
N PRO A 240 14.94 26.23 5.25
CA PRO A 240 13.89 25.52 6.00
C PRO A 240 12.95 24.74 5.10
N HIS A 241 12.55 25.29 3.96
CA HIS A 241 11.61 24.67 3.03
C HIS A 241 12.19 23.42 2.35
N GLU A 242 13.39 23.51 1.77
CA GLU A 242 14.10 22.38 1.17
C GLU A 242 14.43 21.32 2.22
N TRP A 243 14.90 21.74 3.40
CA TRP A 243 15.18 20.84 4.52
C TRP A 243 13.93 20.04 4.91
N ALA A 244 12.78 20.68 5.07
CA ALA A 244 11.53 20.00 5.42
C ALA A 244 11.05 19.04 4.31
N THR A 245 11.23 19.43 3.04
CA THR A 245 10.92 18.58 1.88
C THR A 245 11.79 17.32 1.87
N VAL A 246 13.10 17.46 2.08
CA VAL A 246 14.02 16.32 2.13
C VAL A 246 13.73 15.42 3.34
N GLN A 247 13.42 16.01 4.50
CA GLN A 247 13.01 15.23 5.68
C GLN A 247 11.75 14.42 5.39
N GLN A 248 10.74 15.01 4.76
CA GLN A 248 9.54 14.27 4.35
C GLN A 248 9.88 13.08 3.44
N ASN A 249 10.70 13.31 2.40
CA ASN A 249 11.08 12.27 1.46
C ASN A 249 11.89 11.14 2.12
N ARG A 250 12.80 11.50 3.03
CA ARG A 250 13.54 10.55 3.87
C ARG A 250 12.62 9.75 4.79
N GLY A 251 11.61 10.39 5.38
CA GLY A 251 10.58 9.72 6.17
C GLY A 251 9.82 8.68 5.34
N ASN A 252 9.43 9.02 4.11
CA ASN A 252 8.78 8.08 3.19
C ASN A 252 9.69 6.88 2.86
N ALA A 253 10.99 7.11 2.67
CA ALA A 253 11.95 6.04 2.40
C ALA A 253 12.11 5.10 3.60
N TYR A 254 12.23 5.62 4.83
CA TYR A 254 12.26 4.79 6.04
C TYR A 254 10.97 4.01 6.24
N LEU A 255 9.81 4.65 6.01
CA LEU A 255 8.51 3.98 6.15
C LEU A 255 8.39 2.82 5.16
N GLN A 256 8.96 2.91 3.96
CA GLN A 256 8.91 1.82 2.98
C GLN A 256 10.05 0.80 3.11
N LEU A 257 11.07 1.05 3.94
CA LEU A 257 12.26 0.20 4.07
C LEU A 257 11.93 -1.14 4.74
N PRO A 258 11.99 -2.27 4.01
CA PRO A 258 11.74 -3.58 4.60
C PRO A 258 12.97 -4.06 5.39
N GLY A 259 12.75 -4.78 6.49
CA GLY A 259 13.82 -5.42 7.26
C GLY A 259 13.75 -5.16 8.76
N GLN A 260 14.62 -5.83 9.51
CA GLN A 260 14.70 -5.73 10.97
C GLN A 260 15.78 -4.74 11.41
N PRO A 261 15.54 -3.94 12.47
CA PRO A 261 14.27 -3.79 13.18
C PRO A 261 13.29 -2.86 12.44
N ARG A 262 12.12 -3.39 12.03
CA ARG A 262 11.06 -2.65 11.32
C ARG A 262 10.54 -1.47 12.13
N ARG A 263 10.39 -1.69 13.43
CA ARG A 263 9.96 -0.68 14.42
C ARG A 263 10.82 0.58 14.36
N THR A 264 12.14 0.44 14.39
CA THR A 264 13.09 1.56 14.36
C THR A 264 13.00 2.36 13.07
N ASN A 265 12.76 1.71 11.92
CA ASN A 265 12.56 2.43 10.66
C ASN A 265 11.28 3.27 10.69
N ILE A 266 10.18 2.75 11.25
CA ILE A 266 8.93 3.50 11.41
C ILE A 266 9.12 4.68 12.38
N GLU A 267 9.81 4.47 13.50
CA GLU A 267 10.14 5.53 14.46
C GLU A 267 10.99 6.64 13.82
N ARG A 268 11.99 6.28 13.00
CA ARG A 268 12.78 7.25 12.21
C ARG A 268 11.92 8.02 11.20
N ALA A 269 10.95 7.35 10.56
CA ALA A 269 10.02 8.02 9.65
C ALA A 269 9.18 9.07 10.40
N ILE A 270 8.65 8.73 11.58
CA ILE A 270 7.89 9.65 12.45
C ILE A 270 8.75 10.85 12.83
N MET A 271 10.01 10.63 13.24
CA MET A 271 10.94 11.72 13.56
C MET A 271 11.16 12.66 12.37
N CYS A 272 11.36 12.13 11.16
CA CYS A 272 11.51 12.91 9.94
C CYS A 272 10.25 13.75 9.64
N TYR A 273 9.04 13.18 9.76
CA TYR A 273 7.80 13.91 9.53
C TYR A 273 7.56 15.00 10.59
N GLN A 274 7.83 14.71 11.86
CA GLN A 274 7.77 15.71 12.94
C GLN A 274 8.77 16.84 12.73
N ALA A 275 9.97 16.53 12.24
CA ALA A 275 10.96 17.53 11.86
C ALA A 275 10.42 18.45 10.75
N ALA A 276 9.84 17.88 9.68
CA ALA A 276 9.27 18.66 8.58
C ALA A 276 8.07 19.54 9.01
N LEU A 277 7.26 19.09 9.97
CA LEU A 277 6.14 19.86 10.54
C LEU A 277 6.58 21.13 11.30
N ARG A 278 7.86 21.28 11.66
CA ARG A 278 8.39 22.52 12.23
C ARG A 278 8.39 23.69 11.23
N VAL A 279 8.41 23.37 9.93
CA VAL A 279 8.38 24.35 8.84
C VAL A 279 7.00 24.35 8.19
N PHE A 280 6.51 23.16 7.83
CA PHE A 280 5.20 23.01 7.21
C PHE A 280 4.10 23.01 8.26
N SER A 281 3.66 24.21 8.64
CA SER A 281 2.55 24.44 9.57
C SER A 281 1.20 24.55 8.86
N ARG A 282 0.12 24.38 9.62
CA ARG A 282 -1.26 24.53 9.13
C ARG A 282 -1.52 25.86 8.43
N ASN A 283 -0.93 26.95 8.92
CA ASN A 283 -1.22 28.31 8.44
C ASN A 283 -0.32 28.73 7.27
N ALA A 284 0.94 28.29 7.26
CA ALA A 284 1.89 28.69 6.22
C ALA A 284 1.88 27.74 5.00
N PHE A 285 1.68 26.43 5.24
CA PHE A 285 1.77 25.38 4.21
C PHE A 285 0.68 24.32 4.44
N PRO A 286 -0.61 24.68 4.29
CA PRO A 286 -1.73 23.80 4.65
C PRO A 286 -1.73 22.46 3.90
N SER A 287 -1.35 22.45 2.63
CA SER A 287 -1.34 21.27 1.77
C SER A 287 -0.23 20.29 2.19
N GLU A 288 0.97 20.79 2.41
CA GLU A 288 2.14 20.04 2.86
C GLU A 288 1.93 19.52 4.29
N TRP A 289 1.36 20.36 5.16
CA TRP A 289 0.98 19.97 6.52
C TRP A 289 -0.02 18.82 6.50
N ALA A 290 -1.10 18.91 5.70
CA ALA A 290 -2.09 17.83 5.59
C ALA A 290 -1.50 16.53 5.05
N ARG A 291 -0.57 16.62 4.08
CA ARG A 291 0.18 15.47 3.56
C ARG A 291 1.05 14.82 4.64
N LEU A 292 1.76 15.62 5.44
CA LEU A 292 2.56 15.13 6.56
C LEU A 292 1.72 14.49 7.65
N GLN A 293 0.56 15.08 7.97
CA GLN A 293 -0.40 14.50 8.91
C GLN A 293 -0.92 13.15 8.40
N ASN A 294 -1.27 13.03 7.12
CA ASN A 294 -1.64 11.72 6.55
C ASN A 294 -0.49 10.70 6.67
N ASN A 295 0.75 11.10 6.34
CA ASN A 295 1.91 10.21 6.40
C ASN A 295 2.24 9.78 7.84
N LEU A 296 2.12 10.68 8.83
CA LEU A 296 2.22 10.35 10.25
C LEU A 296 1.12 9.38 10.68
N GLY A 297 -0.11 9.58 10.19
CA GLY A 297 -1.23 8.68 10.39
C GLY A 297 -0.92 7.24 9.95
N ILE A 298 -0.39 7.10 8.73
CA ILE A 298 0.07 5.81 8.21
C ILE A 298 1.20 5.24 9.07
N ALA A 299 2.21 6.04 9.42
CA ALA A 299 3.35 5.58 10.20
C ALA A 299 2.94 5.08 11.60
N TYR A 300 2.04 5.78 12.30
CA TYR A 300 1.50 5.31 13.57
C TYR A 300 0.65 4.05 13.41
N ALA A 301 -0.14 3.93 12.35
CA ALA A 301 -0.91 2.72 12.08
C ALA A 301 -0.01 1.50 11.82
N GLU A 302 1.10 1.68 11.12
CA GLU A 302 2.11 0.64 10.93
C GLU A 302 2.85 0.30 12.23
N LEU A 303 3.18 1.30 13.04
CA LEU A 303 3.79 1.08 14.36
C LEU A 303 2.85 0.26 15.26
N ALA A 304 1.54 0.50 15.16
CA ALA A 304 0.52 -0.30 15.83
C ALA A 304 0.46 -1.76 15.36
N SER A 305 0.90 -2.07 14.15
CA SER A 305 0.95 -3.45 13.64
C SER A 305 2.07 -4.29 14.23
N VAL A 306 3.15 -3.64 14.71
CA VAL A 306 4.30 -4.27 15.35
C VAL A 306 4.32 -4.09 16.88
N GLY A 307 3.43 -3.26 17.42
CA GLY A 307 3.24 -3.07 18.86
C GLY A 307 2.19 -4.00 19.46
N GLU A 308 2.21 -4.17 20.78
CA GLU A 308 1.30 -5.07 21.50
C GLU A 308 0.46 -4.34 22.55
N GLY A 309 -0.68 -4.94 22.92
CA GLY A 309 -1.51 -4.48 24.03
C GLY A 309 -1.91 -3.00 23.98
N GLN A 310 -1.57 -2.25 25.03
CA GLN A 310 -1.91 -0.83 25.17
C GLN A 310 -1.14 0.08 24.21
N GLU A 311 0.10 -0.27 23.88
CA GLU A 311 0.95 0.48 22.97
C GLU A 311 0.32 0.52 21.57
N ARG A 312 -0.13 -0.64 21.07
CA ARG A 312 -0.89 -0.75 19.81
C ARG A 312 -2.08 0.20 19.77
N ARG A 313 -2.86 0.26 20.85
CA ARG A 313 -4.04 1.12 20.92
C ARG A 313 -3.66 2.60 20.90
N ALA A 314 -2.67 3.01 21.67
CA ALA A 314 -2.21 4.41 21.71
C ALA A 314 -1.72 4.88 20.34
N TYR A 315 -1.03 4.02 19.59
CA TYR A 315 -0.61 4.35 18.22
C TYR A 315 -1.79 4.47 17.25
N LEU A 316 -2.80 3.60 17.33
CA LEU A 316 -4.01 3.76 16.50
C LEU A 316 -4.76 5.05 16.84
N GLU A 317 -4.83 5.44 18.11
CA GLU A 317 -5.45 6.70 18.53
C GLU A 317 -4.67 7.92 18.00
N ARG A 318 -3.33 7.90 18.02
CA ARG A 318 -2.50 8.92 17.37
C ARG A 318 -2.70 8.96 15.86
N ALA A 319 -2.82 7.80 15.22
CA ALA A 319 -3.09 7.70 13.79
C ALA A 319 -4.42 8.36 13.42
N LEU A 320 -5.48 8.15 14.22
CA LEU A 320 -6.77 8.81 14.02
C LEU A 320 -6.64 10.34 14.08
N ILE A 321 -5.96 10.88 15.09
CA ILE A 321 -5.78 12.33 15.26
C ILE A 321 -5.10 12.92 14.03
N CYS A 322 -4.00 12.32 13.56
CA CYS A 322 -3.28 12.80 12.39
C CYS A 322 -4.13 12.71 11.10
N LEU A 323 -4.85 11.60 10.87
CA LEU A 323 -5.68 11.44 9.67
C LEU A 323 -6.88 12.38 9.67
N GLN A 324 -7.50 12.62 10.83
CA GLN A 324 -8.59 13.60 10.98
C GLN A 324 -8.08 15.02 10.72
N ALA A 325 -6.91 15.38 11.27
CA ALA A 325 -6.26 16.66 11.01
C ALA A 325 -6.00 16.89 9.51
N ALA A 326 -5.55 15.86 8.79
CA ALA A 326 -5.37 15.94 7.34
C ALA A 326 -6.68 16.18 6.56
N LEU A 327 -7.80 15.63 7.04
CA LEU A 327 -9.13 15.83 6.44
C LEU A 327 -9.74 17.21 6.70
N GLU A 328 -9.19 18.01 7.62
CA GLU A 328 -9.63 19.40 7.80
C GLU A 328 -9.22 20.29 6.62
N MET A 329 -8.11 19.96 5.95
CA MET A 329 -7.61 20.71 4.79
C MET A 329 -7.92 20.03 3.46
N ARG A 330 -7.94 18.69 3.44
CA ARG A 330 -8.28 17.92 2.24
C ARG A 330 -9.78 17.73 2.21
N THR A 331 -10.45 18.28 1.22
CA THR A 331 -11.89 18.07 1.00
C THR A 331 -12.13 17.40 -0.36
N PRO A 332 -13.33 16.82 -0.61
CA PRO A 332 -13.68 16.28 -1.92
C PRO A 332 -13.54 17.31 -3.05
N GLU A 333 -13.72 18.59 -2.76
CA GLU A 333 -13.70 19.69 -3.73
C GLU A 333 -12.28 20.21 -3.98
N THR A 334 -11.46 20.33 -2.94
CA THR A 334 -10.12 20.92 -3.04
C THR A 334 -9.05 19.91 -3.44
N ALA A 335 -9.17 18.67 -2.97
CA ALA A 335 -8.15 17.63 -3.14
C ALA A 335 -8.79 16.23 -3.16
N PRO A 336 -9.66 15.90 -4.15
CA PRO A 336 -10.47 14.69 -4.15
C PRO A 336 -9.68 13.39 -3.97
N LEU A 337 -8.54 13.26 -4.66
CA LEU A 337 -7.71 12.04 -4.59
C LEU A 337 -7.01 11.90 -3.24
N ASP A 338 -6.46 12.99 -2.73
CA ASP A 338 -5.80 13.03 -1.42
C ASP A 338 -6.81 12.82 -0.28
N TRP A 339 -8.01 13.39 -0.41
CA TRP A 339 -9.10 13.16 0.53
C TRP A 339 -9.53 11.69 0.55
N ALA A 340 -9.73 11.08 -0.62
CA ALA A 340 -10.09 9.67 -0.74
C ALA A 340 -9.01 8.73 -0.17
N ALA A 341 -7.73 9.05 -0.40
CA ALA A 341 -6.60 8.31 0.18
C ALA A 341 -6.60 8.41 1.70
N THR A 342 -6.78 9.62 2.25
CA THR A 342 -6.87 9.82 3.70
C THR A 342 -8.07 9.10 4.31
N GLN A 343 -9.23 9.11 3.64
CA GLN A 343 -10.43 8.36 4.06
C GLN A 343 -10.17 6.84 4.08
N LEU A 344 -9.53 6.30 3.04
CA LEU A 344 -9.13 4.89 2.99
C LEU A 344 -8.24 4.52 4.18
N ASN A 345 -7.23 5.34 4.47
CA ASN A 345 -6.33 5.15 5.61
C ASN A 345 -7.06 5.25 6.95
N LEU A 346 -7.96 6.22 7.10
CA LEU A 346 -8.78 6.39 8.31
C LEU A 346 -9.69 5.19 8.54
N GLY A 347 -10.28 4.65 7.47
CA GLY A 347 -11.07 3.42 7.52
C GLY A 347 -10.26 2.21 7.97
N ASN A 348 -9.01 2.09 7.51
CA ASN A 348 -8.10 1.03 7.94
C ASN A 348 -7.81 1.13 9.45
N VAL A 349 -7.53 2.33 9.97
CA VAL A 349 -7.28 2.56 11.40
C VAL A 349 -8.52 2.22 12.23
N TYR A 350 -9.71 2.68 11.82
CA TYR A 350 -10.96 2.32 12.49
C TYR A 350 -11.20 0.81 12.50
N ARG A 351 -10.94 0.12 11.37
CA ARG A 351 -11.03 -1.34 11.30
C ARG A 351 -9.98 -2.04 12.17
N SER A 352 -8.90 -1.40 12.56
CA SER A 352 -7.87 -2.00 13.43
C SER A 352 -8.08 -1.74 14.93
N LEU A 353 -8.97 -0.82 15.32
CA LEU A 353 -9.20 -0.47 16.73
C LEU A 353 -9.91 -1.57 17.52
N PRO A 354 -9.29 -2.08 18.60
CA PRO A 354 -9.92 -3.04 19.51
C PRO A 354 -10.83 -2.34 20.54
N GLY A 355 -11.68 -3.11 21.22
CA GLY A 355 -12.39 -2.64 22.43
C GLY A 355 -13.92 -2.72 22.35
N ARG A 356 -14.58 -2.22 23.40
CA ARG A 356 -16.06 -2.34 23.56
C ARG A 356 -16.85 -1.64 22.45
N LYS A 357 -16.31 -0.57 21.87
CA LYS A 357 -16.90 0.19 20.75
C LYS A 357 -16.55 -0.39 19.37
N ARG A 358 -16.13 -1.66 19.28
CA ARG A 358 -15.70 -2.30 18.03
C ARG A 358 -16.71 -2.14 16.89
N GLN A 359 -18.00 -2.33 17.15
CA GLN A 359 -19.03 -2.23 16.10
C GLN A 359 -19.20 -0.78 15.60
N GLU A 360 -19.10 0.22 16.49
CA GLU A 360 -19.10 1.64 16.11
C GLU A 360 -17.88 1.98 15.24
N HIS A 361 -16.70 1.47 15.60
CA HIS A 361 -15.48 1.66 14.80
C HIS A 361 -15.61 0.99 13.43
N LEU A 362 -16.17 -0.21 13.34
CA LEU A 362 -16.43 -0.87 12.05
C LEU A 362 -17.43 -0.08 11.19
N ALA A 363 -18.47 0.49 11.79
CA ALA A 363 -19.41 1.36 11.07
C ALA A 363 -18.70 2.60 10.50
N ARG A 364 -17.86 3.27 11.30
CA ARG A 364 -17.04 4.40 10.81
C ARG A 364 -16.06 3.99 9.71
N ALA A 365 -15.46 2.79 9.81
CA ALA A 365 -14.60 2.28 8.75
C ALA A 365 -15.36 2.11 7.43
N ILE A 366 -16.58 1.56 7.48
CA ILE A 366 -17.46 1.40 6.32
C ILE A 366 -17.79 2.75 5.69
N ASP A 367 -18.10 3.76 6.51
CA ASP A 367 -18.41 5.11 6.04
C ASP A 367 -17.20 5.77 5.34
N CYS A 368 -16.01 5.64 5.93
CA CYS A 368 -14.77 6.10 5.32
C CYS A 368 -14.48 5.43 3.96
N TYR A 369 -14.62 4.10 3.85
CA TYR A 369 -14.41 3.43 2.56
C TYR A 369 -15.46 3.82 1.52
N ARG A 370 -16.72 3.99 1.93
CA ARG A 370 -17.79 4.48 1.03
C ARG A 370 -17.53 5.90 0.56
N ALA A 371 -17.00 6.76 1.42
CA ALA A 371 -16.53 8.09 1.07
C ALA A 371 -15.42 8.03 0.01
N ALA A 372 -14.38 7.21 0.23
CA ALA A 372 -13.30 7.02 -0.75
C ALA A 372 -13.81 6.49 -2.11
N LEU A 373 -14.79 5.58 -2.11
CA LEU A 373 -15.43 5.04 -3.33
C LEU A 373 -16.28 6.06 -4.12
N ARG A 374 -16.56 7.25 -3.56
CA ARG A 374 -17.18 8.35 -4.34
C ARG A 374 -16.18 8.95 -5.34
N VAL A 375 -14.90 8.87 -5.03
CA VAL A 375 -13.81 9.38 -5.89
C VAL A 375 -13.19 8.23 -6.67
N TYR A 376 -12.79 7.16 -5.98
CA TYR A 376 -12.25 5.96 -6.61
C TYR A 376 -13.37 5.17 -7.24
N ASN A 377 -13.46 5.21 -8.56
CA ASN A 377 -14.40 4.42 -9.35
C ASN A 377 -13.64 3.47 -10.29
N ARG A 378 -14.32 2.42 -10.74
CA ARG A 378 -13.71 1.35 -11.56
C ARG A 378 -13.17 1.86 -12.91
N ALA A 379 -13.74 2.91 -13.49
CA ALA A 379 -13.36 3.38 -14.81
C ALA A 379 -12.07 4.22 -14.79
N THR A 380 -11.93 5.12 -13.81
CA THR A 380 -10.79 6.06 -13.75
C THR A 380 -9.70 5.61 -12.78
N TYR A 381 -10.06 4.91 -11.70
CA TYR A 381 -9.14 4.46 -10.64
C TYR A 381 -9.38 2.98 -10.29
N PRO A 382 -9.22 2.05 -11.25
CA PRO A 382 -9.59 0.64 -11.06
C PRO A 382 -8.86 -0.02 -9.89
N VAL A 383 -7.57 0.27 -9.70
CA VAL A 383 -6.73 -0.35 -8.66
C VAL A 383 -7.12 0.16 -7.28
N GLU A 384 -7.23 1.47 -7.09
CA GLU A 384 -7.65 2.09 -5.83
C GLU A 384 -9.09 1.71 -5.47
N TRP A 385 -9.98 1.62 -6.47
CA TRP A 385 -11.34 1.13 -6.28
C TRP A 385 -11.35 -0.32 -5.79
N ALA A 386 -10.59 -1.22 -6.42
CA ALA A 386 -10.52 -2.62 -6.02
C ALA A 386 -9.90 -2.82 -4.63
N LEU A 387 -8.84 -2.05 -4.30
CA LEU A 387 -8.27 -2.00 -2.95
C LEU A 387 -9.33 -1.58 -1.92
N THR A 388 -10.06 -0.51 -2.21
CA THR A 388 -11.08 0.03 -1.30
C THR A 388 -12.25 -0.94 -1.15
N GLN A 389 -12.68 -1.61 -2.23
CA GLN A 389 -13.69 -2.67 -2.18
C GLN A 389 -13.24 -3.87 -1.32
N SER A 390 -11.99 -4.31 -1.47
CA SER A 390 -11.42 -5.36 -0.61
C SER A 390 -11.42 -4.96 0.87
N ASN A 391 -11.00 -3.74 1.19
CA ASN A 391 -10.98 -3.25 2.58
C ASN A 391 -12.39 -3.07 3.16
N LEU A 392 -13.35 -2.62 2.34
CA LEU A 392 -14.76 -2.57 2.69
C LEU A 392 -15.32 -3.97 2.96
N GLY A 393 -14.98 -4.95 2.12
CA GLY A 393 -15.33 -6.35 2.31
C GLY A 393 -14.81 -6.90 3.63
N ASN A 394 -13.56 -6.57 3.98
CA ASN A 394 -12.97 -6.96 5.26
C ASN A 394 -13.72 -6.35 6.45
N ALA A 395 -14.09 -5.06 6.40
CA ALA A 395 -14.84 -4.42 7.48
C ALA A 395 -16.26 -5.01 7.65
N TYR A 396 -16.91 -5.40 6.54
CA TYR A 396 -18.18 -6.13 6.61
C TYR A 396 -18.01 -7.53 7.22
N ALA A 397 -16.95 -8.25 6.87
CA ALA A 397 -16.69 -9.59 7.41
C ALA A 397 -16.37 -9.57 8.92
N ASP A 398 -15.76 -8.49 9.42
CA ASP A 398 -15.40 -8.32 10.83
C ASP A 398 -16.60 -8.01 11.75
N PHE A 399 -17.79 -7.74 11.19
CA PHE A 399 -19.00 -7.40 11.96
C PHE A 399 -19.58 -8.64 12.67
N LEU A 400 -20.03 -8.47 13.93
CA LEU A 400 -20.58 -9.55 14.76
C LEU A 400 -22.04 -9.25 15.17
N GLY A 401 -22.76 -10.27 15.61
CA GLY A 401 -24.13 -10.13 16.12
C GLY A 401 -25.23 -10.52 15.11
N PRO A 402 -26.50 -10.15 15.38
CA PRO A 402 -27.67 -10.63 14.62
C PRO A 402 -27.63 -10.27 13.13
N ALA A 403 -27.04 -9.12 12.79
CA ALA A 403 -26.92 -8.64 11.41
C ALA A 403 -25.75 -9.28 10.62
N ARG A 404 -24.96 -10.18 11.23
CA ARG A 404 -23.74 -10.75 10.63
C ARG A 404 -23.99 -11.38 9.27
N CYS A 405 -25.08 -12.13 9.10
CA CYS A 405 -25.39 -12.76 7.81
C CYS A 405 -25.57 -11.72 6.69
N SER A 406 -26.25 -10.60 6.96
CA SER A 406 -26.43 -9.51 5.99
C SER A 406 -25.08 -8.87 5.62
N PHE A 407 -24.22 -8.63 6.61
CA PHE A 407 -22.89 -8.10 6.36
C PHE A 407 -21.98 -9.06 5.59
N LEU A 408 -22.05 -10.37 5.85
CA LEU A 408 -21.29 -11.37 5.07
C LEU A 408 -21.70 -11.36 3.59
N HIS A 409 -22.98 -11.19 3.25
CA HIS A 409 -23.39 -11.01 1.85
C HIS A 409 -22.78 -9.76 1.22
N LYS A 410 -22.74 -8.64 1.96
CA LYS A 410 -22.08 -7.40 1.50
C LYS A 410 -20.57 -7.59 1.33
N ALA A 411 -19.93 -8.35 2.22
CA ALA A 411 -18.51 -8.68 2.12
C ALA A 411 -18.23 -9.48 0.83
N ILE A 412 -19.02 -10.53 0.58
CA ILE A 412 -18.90 -11.34 -0.65
C ILE A 412 -19.08 -10.48 -1.90
N ALA A 413 -20.05 -9.57 -1.92
CA ALA A 413 -20.26 -8.65 -3.04
C ALA A 413 -19.05 -7.72 -3.26
N ALA A 414 -18.50 -7.15 -2.18
CA ALA A 414 -17.34 -6.25 -2.25
C ALA A 414 -16.07 -6.99 -2.72
N TYR A 415 -15.81 -8.21 -2.24
CA TYR A 415 -14.68 -9.03 -2.72
C TYR A 415 -14.85 -9.41 -4.20
N ARG A 416 -16.06 -9.80 -4.63
CA ARG A 416 -16.33 -10.08 -6.05
C ARG A 416 -16.13 -8.84 -6.92
N ALA A 417 -16.47 -7.65 -6.42
CA ALA A 417 -16.20 -6.38 -7.09
C ALA A 417 -14.68 -6.16 -7.25
N ALA A 418 -13.89 -6.32 -6.18
CA ALA A 418 -12.44 -6.19 -6.24
C ALA A 418 -11.79 -7.19 -7.23
N LEU A 419 -12.29 -8.43 -7.31
CA LEU A 419 -11.83 -9.46 -8.26
C LEU A 419 -12.17 -9.17 -9.73
N GLN A 420 -12.92 -8.11 -10.05
CA GLN A 420 -13.08 -7.65 -11.44
C GLN A 420 -11.83 -6.93 -11.96
N VAL A 421 -10.99 -6.40 -11.07
CA VAL A 421 -9.75 -5.69 -11.41
C VAL A 421 -8.54 -6.51 -11.01
N TYR A 422 -8.54 -7.04 -9.79
CA TYR A 422 -7.50 -7.97 -9.37
C TYR A 422 -7.71 -9.28 -10.09
N THR A 423 -6.87 -9.55 -11.08
CA THR A 423 -6.76 -10.83 -11.77
C THR A 423 -5.46 -11.51 -11.39
N ARG A 424 -5.38 -12.83 -11.59
CA ARG A 424 -4.17 -13.59 -11.28
C ARG A 424 -2.98 -13.12 -12.13
N GLU A 425 -3.24 -12.67 -13.35
CA GLU A 425 -2.21 -12.27 -14.31
C GLU A 425 -1.65 -10.87 -14.01
N ALA A 426 -2.51 -9.92 -13.64
CA ALA A 426 -2.09 -8.53 -13.39
C ALA A 426 -1.67 -8.28 -11.93
N PHE A 427 -2.37 -8.89 -10.97
CA PHE A 427 -2.21 -8.66 -9.53
C PHE A 427 -2.27 -9.99 -8.76
N PRO A 428 -1.33 -10.92 -8.99
CA PRO A 428 -1.41 -12.28 -8.46
C PRO A 428 -1.57 -12.33 -6.94
N TYR A 429 -0.82 -11.49 -6.21
CA TYR A 429 -0.80 -11.50 -4.76
C TYR A 429 -2.09 -10.91 -4.16
N GLU A 430 -2.52 -9.73 -4.64
CA GLU A 430 -3.77 -9.09 -4.23
C GLU A 430 -4.97 -9.97 -4.57
N TRP A 431 -4.99 -10.56 -5.76
CA TRP A 431 -6.02 -11.51 -6.19
C TRP A 431 -6.10 -12.70 -5.23
N ALA A 432 -4.96 -13.33 -4.87
CA ALA A 432 -4.95 -14.46 -3.96
C ALA A 432 -5.44 -14.10 -2.55
N LYS A 433 -5.10 -12.91 -2.03
CA LYS A 433 -5.59 -12.43 -0.74
C LYS A 433 -7.10 -12.18 -0.75
N VAL A 434 -7.62 -11.57 -1.81
CA VAL A 434 -9.07 -11.35 -1.94
C VAL A 434 -9.80 -12.68 -2.11
N GLN A 435 -9.25 -13.65 -2.85
CA GLN A 435 -9.80 -15.00 -2.93
C GLN A 435 -9.84 -15.68 -1.56
N TYR A 436 -8.77 -15.60 -0.78
CA TYR A 436 -8.75 -16.13 0.59
C TYR A 436 -9.83 -15.49 1.47
N ASN A 437 -9.95 -14.16 1.47
CA ASN A 437 -10.95 -13.46 2.27
C ASN A 437 -12.39 -13.75 1.82
N LEU A 438 -12.61 -13.87 0.51
CA LEU A 438 -13.88 -14.32 -0.06
C LEU A 438 -14.22 -15.74 0.41
N GLY A 439 -13.25 -16.65 0.39
CA GLY A 439 -13.42 -18.02 0.90
C GLY A 439 -13.81 -18.05 2.37
N LEU A 440 -13.16 -17.23 3.21
CA LEU A 440 -13.51 -17.10 4.63
C LEU A 440 -14.95 -16.59 4.84
N ALA A 441 -15.35 -15.56 4.10
CA ALA A 441 -16.72 -15.03 4.20
C ALA A 441 -17.77 -16.05 3.76
N LEU A 442 -17.52 -16.76 2.66
CA LEU A 442 -18.37 -17.86 2.18
C LEU A 442 -18.48 -18.98 3.21
N GLN A 443 -17.36 -19.42 3.77
CA GLN A 443 -17.34 -20.47 4.79
C GLN A 443 -18.11 -20.07 6.06
N GLN A 444 -17.98 -18.82 6.51
CA GLN A 444 -18.73 -18.31 7.66
C GLN A 444 -20.24 -18.21 7.39
N LEU A 445 -20.64 -17.91 6.16
CA LEU A 445 -22.04 -17.84 5.76
C LEU A 445 -22.67 -19.22 5.52
N ALA A 446 -21.85 -20.24 5.27
CA ALA A 446 -22.28 -21.55 4.80
C ALA A 446 -23.01 -22.41 5.85
N ASP A 447 -23.79 -21.84 6.78
CA ASP A 447 -24.51 -22.53 7.87
C ASP A 447 -25.38 -23.70 7.34
N ARG A 448 -24.70 -24.83 7.10
CA ARG A 448 -25.14 -26.05 6.39
C ARG A 448 -25.36 -25.94 4.87
N GLN A 449 -25.03 -24.83 4.21
CA GLN A 449 -25.13 -24.70 2.76
C GLN A 449 -23.89 -25.27 2.05
N THR A 450 -23.99 -26.49 1.52
CA THR A 450 -22.88 -27.18 0.86
C THR A 450 -22.38 -26.48 -0.40
N GLY A 451 -23.26 -25.78 -1.14
CA GLY A 451 -22.88 -24.98 -2.30
C GLY A 451 -21.89 -23.85 -1.97
N LEU A 452 -22.07 -23.19 -0.82
CA LEU A 452 -21.16 -22.13 -0.36
C LEU A 452 -19.80 -22.69 0.09
N LEU A 453 -19.78 -23.87 0.71
CA LEU A 453 -18.52 -24.55 1.07
C LEU A 453 -17.70 -24.94 -0.17
N HIS A 454 -18.34 -25.44 -1.23
CA HIS A 454 -17.65 -25.72 -2.50
C HIS A 454 -17.08 -24.44 -3.13
N GLN A 455 -17.82 -23.33 -3.08
CA GLN A 455 -17.30 -22.04 -3.55
C GLN A 455 -16.08 -21.60 -2.72
N ALA A 456 -16.13 -21.71 -1.39
CA ALA A 456 -15.00 -21.37 -0.52
C ALA A 456 -13.75 -22.21 -0.85
N ILE A 457 -13.90 -23.52 -1.02
CA ILE A 457 -12.81 -24.43 -1.41
C ILE A 457 -12.18 -24.01 -2.74
N ARG A 458 -12.98 -23.64 -3.75
CA ARG A 458 -12.45 -23.14 -5.03
C ARG A 458 -11.65 -21.86 -4.86
N CYS A 459 -12.13 -20.91 -4.04
CA CYS A 459 -11.39 -19.69 -3.73
C CYS A 459 -10.06 -19.99 -3.05
N TYR A 460 -10.03 -20.92 -2.09
CA TYR A 460 -8.78 -21.30 -1.42
C TYR A 460 -7.79 -22.00 -2.35
N GLN A 461 -8.28 -22.91 -3.19
CA GLN A 461 -7.45 -23.56 -4.21
C GLN A 461 -6.90 -22.57 -5.23
N ALA A 462 -7.68 -21.55 -5.60
CA ALA A 462 -7.24 -20.47 -6.45
C ALA A 462 -6.10 -19.66 -5.79
N ALA A 463 -6.28 -19.27 -4.52
CA ALA A 463 -5.26 -18.54 -3.77
C ALA A 463 -3.95 -19.35 -3.59
N LEU A 464 -4.02 -20.68 -3.44
CA LEU A 464 -2.86 -21.58 -3.35
C LEU A 464 -2.02 -21.66 -4.64
N GLN A 465 -2.52 -21.17 -5.78
CA GLN A 465 -1.72 -21.09 -7.01
C GLN A 465 -0.65 -20.00 -6.96
N VAL A 466 -0.81 -19.02 -6.07
CA VAL A 466 0.10 -17.88 -5.92
C VAL A 466 0.81 -17.93 -4.56
N LEU A 467 0.04 -18.15 -3.49
CA LEU A 467 0.57 -18.26 -2.15
C LEU A 467 1.14 -19.68 -1.99
N THR A 468 2.46 -19.79 -2.00
CA THR A 468 3.20 -21.05 -1.94
C THR A 468 3.91 -21.21 -0.60
N ARG A 469 4.33 -22.44 -0.30
CA ARG A 469 5.07 -22.74 0.94
C ARG A 469 6.40 -22.00 0.97
N GLU A 470 7.10 -21.91 -0.15
CA GLU A 470 8.41 -21.28 -0.26
C GLU A 470 8.31 -19.75 -0.32
N GLY A 471 7.34 -19.22 -1.06
CA GLY A 471 7.20 -17.77 -1.27
C GLY A 471 6.50 -17.05 -0.11
N SER A 472 5.57 -17.71 0.57
CA SER A 472 4.70 -17.11 1.59
C SER A 472 4.29 -18.15 2.64
N PRO A 473 5.24 -18.70 3.44
CA PRO A 473 5.00 -19.86 4.29
C PRO A 473 3.86 -19.67 5.30
N GLU A 474 3.79 -18.52 5.96
CA GLU A 474 2.77 -18.23 6.97
C GLU A 474 1.37 -18.10 6.36
N GLU A 475 1.23 -17.34 5.27
CA GLU A 475 -0.05 -17.15 4.57
C GLU A 475 -0.52 -18.47 3.94
N TRP A 476 0.41 -19.25 3.39
CA TRP A 476 0.12 -20.59 2.89
C TRP A 476 -0.38 -21.53 4.00
N ALA A 477 0.24 -21.53 5.18
CA ALA A 477 -0.22 -22.35 6.31
C ALA A 477 -1.61 -21.93 6.82
N GLN A 478 -1.90 -20.62 6.85
CA GLN A 478 -3.24 -20.12 7.19
C GLN A 478 -4.29 -20.59 6.18
N LEU A 479 -3.95 -20.50 4.89
CA LEU A 479 -4.80 -20.93 3.79
C LEU A 479 -5.06 -22.44 3.81
N GLN A 480 -4.02 -23.25 4.05
CA GLN A 480 -4.15 -24.70 4.22
C GLN A 480 -5.04 -25.05 5.42
N ARG A 481 -4.90 -24.35 6.55
CA ARG A 481 -5.78 -24.56 7.70
C ARG A 481 -7.24 -24.24 7.36
N ALA A 482 -7.51 -23.11 6.71
CA ALA A 482 -8.86 -22.72 6.32
C ALA A 482 -9.48 -23.69 5.29
N LEU A 483 -8.69 -24.15 4.32
CA LEU A 483 -9.09 -25.18 3.37
C LEU A 483 -9.43 -26.51 4.07
N GLY A 484 -8.62 -26.89 5.07
CA GLY A 484 -8.87 -28.05 5.92
C GLY A 484 -10.19 -27.92 6.69
N ASP A 485 -10.46 -26.74 7.27
CA ASP A 485 -11.70 -26.44 7.98
C ASP A 485 -12.91 -26.61 7.03
N ALA A 486 -12.85 -26.04 5.82
CA ALA A 486 -13.91 -26.15 4.81
C ALA A 486 -14.18 -27.61 4.39
N TRP A 487 -13.14 -28.37 4.06
CA TRP A 487 -13.26 -29.81 3.74
C TRP A 487 -13.85 -30.61 4.90
N SER A 488 -13.46 -30.29 6.13
CA SER A 488 -13.96 -30.97 7.32
C SER A 488 -15.45 -30.71 7.57
N CYS A 489 -15.99 -29.58 7.10
CA CYS A 489 -17.40 -29.21 7.21
C CYS A 489 -18.30 -29.85 6.13
N LEU A 490 -17.75 -30.24 4.96
CA LEU A 490 -18.52 -30.85 3.87
C LEU A 490 -19.05 -32.25 4.19
N ARG A 491 -20.34 -32.37 4.53
CA ARG A 491 -20.98 -33.65 4.90
C ARG A 491 -21.54 -34.45 3.74
N GLU A 492 -21.97 -33.80 2.66
CA GLU A 492 -22.48 -34.45 1.45
C GLU A 492 -21.34 -35.05 0.62
N GLY A 493 -21.68 -36.03 -0.23
CA GLY A 493 -20.71 -36.71 -1.10
C GLY A 493 -19.79 -37.67 -0.35
N ASN A 494 -18.57 -37.87 -0.87
CA ASN A 494 -17.63 -38.84 -0.33
C ASN A 494 -16.91 -38.29 0.91
N ARG A 495 -17.55 -38.44 2.08
CA ARG A 495 -17.03 -37.98 3.38
C ARG A 495 -15.63 -38.50 3.70
N TYR A 496 -15.29 -39.71 3.26
CA TYR A 496 -13.93 -40.26 3.43
C TYR A 496 -12.90 -39.43 2.66
N ARG A 497 -13.15 -39.11 1.39
CA ARG A 497 -12.26 -38.27 0.58
C ARG A 497 -12.14 -36.86 1.16
N HIS A 498 -13.25 -36.24 1.55
CA HIS A 498 -13.24 -34.89 2.13
C HIS A 498 -12.41 -34.82 3.41
N LEU A 499 -12.60 -35.76 4.34
CA LEU A 499 -11.80 -35.80 5.58
C LEU A 499 -10.33 -36.13 5.33
N ARG A 500 -9.99 -36.94 4.31
CA ARG A 500 -8.59 -37.14 3.92
C ARG A 500 -7.95 -35.87 3.38
N GLN A 501 -8.67 -35.09 2.58
CA GLN A 501 -8.19 -33.78 2.11
C GLN A 501 -8.00 -32.83 3.29
N ALA A 502 -8.96 -32.78 4.23
CA ALA A 502 -8.82 -31.97 5.44
C ALA A 502 -7.57 -32.34 6.25
N ILE A 503 -7.34 -33.65 6.49
CA ILE A 503 -6.16 -34.16 7.19
C ILE A 503 -4.86 -33.72 6.49
N ALA A 504 -4.80 -33.84 5.15
CA ALA A 504 -3.63 -33.43 4.39
C ALA A 504 -3.35 -31.92 4.51
N CYS A 505 -4.40 -31.08 4.45
CA CYS A 505 -4.27 -29.64 4.58
C CYS A 505 -3.80 -29.24 6.00
N TYR A 506 -4.34 -29.85 7.06
CA TYR A 506 -3.88 -29.58 8.42
C TYR A 506 -2.43 -30.04 8.64
N ALA A 507 -2.06 -31.21 8.10
CA ALA A 507 -0.68 -31.69 8.18
C ALA A 507 0.30 -30.72 7.49
N ALA A 508 -0.07 -30.23 6.30
CA ALA A 508 0.68 -29.19 5.59
C ALA A 508 0.83 -27.91 6.42
N ALA A 509 -0.23 -27.41 7.05
CA ALA A 509 -0.14 -26.23 7.92
C ALA A 509 0.80 -26.44 9.12
N LEU A 510 0.84 -27.65 9.70
CA LEU A 510 1.73 -28.02 10.81
C LEU A 510 3.21 -28.17 10.42
N GLU A 511 3.55 -28.15 9.12
CA GLU A 511 4.95 -28.08 8.69
C GLU A 511 5.56 -26.72 9.02
N ILE A 512 4.75 -25.66 8.97
CA ILE A 512 5.12 -24.27 9.23
C ILE A 512 4.80 -23.88 10.67
N TYR A 513 3.61 -24.22 11.18
CA TYR A 513 3.27 -23.95 12.56
C TYR A 513 4.07 -24.85 13.48
N ARG A 514 4.85 -24.25 14.38
CA ARG A 514 5.65 -24.95 15.39
C ARG A 514 5.25 -24.47 16.79
N PRO A 515 5.37 -25.33 17.82
CA PRO A 515 5.05 -24.95 19.19
C PRO A 515 5.89 -23.77 19.68
N ASP A 516 7.13 -23.66 19.22
CA ASP A 516 8.06 -22.61 19.65
C ASP A 516 7.79 -21.25 18.98
N SER A 517 7.17 -21.24 17.79
CA SER A 517 6.95 -20.03 17.00
C SER A 517 5.52 -19.49 17.11
N VAL A 518 4.52 -20.36 16.98
CA VAL A 518 3.09 -19.98 16.98
C VAL A 518 2.24 -21.01 17.76
N PRO A 519 2.46 -21.15 19.08
CA PRO A 519 1.91 -22.23 19.90
C PRO A 519 0.38 -22.36 19.81
N LEU A 520 -0.33 -21.23 19.78
CA LEU A 520 -1.80 -21.22 19.74
C LEU A 520 -2.35 -21.71 18.39
N LEU A 521 -1.77 -21.27 17.27
CA LEU A 521 -2.19 -21.73 15.94
C LEU A 521 -1.84 -23.20 15.72
N TRP A 522 -0.69 -23.62 16.23
CA TRP A 522 -0.26 -25.02 16.23
C TRP A 522 -1.26 -25.92 16.99
N ALA A 523 -1.58 -25.57 18.25
CA ALA A 523 -2.51 -26.34 19.07
C ALA A 523 -3.94 -26.36 18.51
N ALA A 524 -4.43 -25.23 17.98
CA ALA A 524 -5.73 -25.17 17.31
C ALA A 524 -5.80 -26.07 16.06
N THR A 525 -4.70 -26.10 15.27
CA THR A 525 -4.60 -26.93 14.07
C THR A 525 -4.54 -28.43 14.44
N LEU A 526 -3.82 -28.79 15.50
CA LEU A 526 -3.81 -30.15 16.05
C LEU A 526 -5.19 -30.58 16.55
N GLN A 527 -5.92 -29.70 17.24
CA GLN A 527 -7.29 -29.99 17.66
C GLN A 527 -8.20 -30.25 16.45
N ALA A 528 -8.09 -29.46 15.37
CA ALA A 528 -8.85 -29.66 14.14
C ALA A 528 -8.48 -30.97 13.43
N LEU A 529 -7.18 -31.28 13.34
CA LEU A 529 -6.65 -32.53 12.80
C LEU A 529 -7.15 -33.75 13.59
N GLY A 530 -7.09 -33.69 14.92
CA GLY A 530 -7.60 -34.74 15.80
C GLY A 530 -9.10 -34.99 15.60
N ARG A 531 -9.89 -33.93 15.44
CA ARG A 531 -11.33 -34.04 15.12
C ARG A 531 -11.55 -34.71 13.77
N ALA A 532 -10.74 -34.40 12.75
CA ALA A 532 -10.83 -35.01 11.43
C ALA A 532 -10.53 -36.51 11.47
N TYR A 533 -9.46 -36.93 12.17
CA TYR A 533 -9.16 -38.34 12.40
C TYR A 533 -10.26 -39.07 13.17
N ARG A 534 -10.80 -38.46 14.23
CA ARG A 534 -11.90 -39.03 15.02
C ARG A 534 -13.18 -39.24 14.19
N CYS A 535 -13.45 -38.35 13.24
CA CYS A 535 -14.62 -38.42 12.37
C CYS A 535 -14.42 -39.26 11.10
N LEU A 536 -13.22 -39.79 10.85
CA LEU A 536 -12.91 -40.53 9.62
C LEU A 536 -13.74 -41.84 9.52
N PRO A 537 -14.55 -42.04 8.47
CA PRO A 537 -15.47 -43.18 8.35
C PRO A 537 -14.74 -44.45 7.88
N VAL A 538 -13.84 -44.96 8.73
CA VAL A 538 -13.10 -46.21 8.54
C VAL A 538 -13.53 -47.26 9.57
N ARG A 539 -13.30 -48.54 9.29
CA ARG A 539 -13.68 -49.67 10.17
C ARG A 539 -12.45 -50.50 10.59
N GLY A 540 -12.62 -51.36 11.60
CA GLY A 540 -11.61 -52.32 12.06
C GLY A 540 -10.30 -51.67 12.54
N ARG A 541 -9.16 -52.28 12.19
CA ARG A 541 -7.82 -51.79 12.58
C ARG A 541 -7.54 -50.34 12.16
N ARG A 542 -8.02 -49.94 10.96
CA ARG A 542 -7.88 -48.55 10.47
C ARG A 542 -8.62 -47.54 11.35
N ARG A 543 -9.76 -47.93 11.91
CA ARG A 543 -10.52 -47.09 12.87
C ARG A 543 -9.76 -46.91 14.18
N GLN A 544 -9.20 -47.98 14.72
CA GLN A 544 -8.38 -47.91 15.94
C GLN A 544 -7.14 -47.04 15.71
N ALA A 545 -6.45 -47.20 14.57
CA ALA A 545 -5.31 -46.36 14.19
C ALA A 545 -5.70 -44.87 14.10
N ALA A 546 -6.80 -44.55 13.41
CA ALA A 546 -7.28 -43.17 13.30
C ALA A 546 -7.62 -42.55 14.67
N LEU A 547 -8.26 -43.31 15.57
CA LEU A 547 -8.58 -42.83 16.92
C LEU A 547 -7.33 -42.62 17.79
N ARG A 548 -6.31 -43.48 17.66
CA ARG A 548 -5.01 -43.27 18.34
C ARG A 548 -4.30 -42.03 17.82
N GLN A 549 -4.32 -41.79 16.50
CA GLN A 549 -3.80 -40.55 15.90
C GLN A 549 -4.55 -39.32 16.40
N ALA A 550 -5.88 -39.40 16.54
CA ALA A 550 -6.66 -38.32 17.12
C ALA A 550 -6.25 -38.00 18.57
N LEU A 551 -6.06 -39.02 19.41
CA LEU A 551 -5.57 -38.85 20.78
C LEU A 551 -4.17 -38.22 20.83
N ALA A 552 -3.25 -38.69 19.99
CA ALA A 552 -1.90 -38.11 19.91
C ALA A 552 -1.93 -36.62 19.56
N CYS A 553 -2.79 -36.21 18.62
CA CYS A 553 -2.97 -34.79 18.28
C CYS A 553 -3.50 -33.99 19.48
N TYR A 554 -4.48 -34.53 20.22
CA TYR A 554 -5.03 -33.87 21.39
C TYR A 554 -4.02 -33.78 22.54
N ASP A 555 -3.22 -34.82 22.76
CA ASP A 555 -2.19 -34.84 23.79
C ASP A 555 -1.10 -33.80 23.53
N GLN A 556 -0.71 -33.62 22.25
CA GLN A 556 0.20 -32.54 21.84
C GLN A 556 -0.42 -31.15 22.06
N ALA A 557 -1.67 -30.94 21.65
CA ALA A 557 -2.35 -29.66 21.83
C ALA A 557 -2.53 -29.28 23.32
N LEU A 558 -2.67 -30.27 24.22
CA LEU A 558 -2.75 -30.07 25.67
C LEU A 558 -1.42 -29.60 26.31
N GLN A 559 -0.29 -29.69 25.59
CA GLN A 559 0.96 -29.08 26.05
C GLN A 559 0.89 -27.55 26.03
N VAL A 560 0.06 -26.99 25.15
CA VAL A 560 -0.18 -25.54 25.03
C VAL A 560 -1.44 -25.14 25.80
N TYR A 561 -2.56 -25.82 25.53
CA TYR A 561 -3.82 -25.53 26.21
C TYR A 561 -3.85 -26.18 27.57
N THR A 562 -3.21 -25.56 28.57
CA THR A 562 -3.24 -26.01 29.97
C THR A 562 -4.54 -25.56 30.64
N ARG A 563 -4.91 -26.23 31.74
CA ARG A 563 -6.13 -25.92 32.48
C ARG A 563 -6.07 -24.52 33.10
N GLU A 564 -4.87 -24.06 33.44
CA GLU A 564 -4.62 -22.79 34.09
C GLU A 564 -4.63 -21.64 33.08
N ALA A 565 -3.93 -21.79 31.95
CA ALA A 565 -3.79 -20.74 30.96
C ALA A 565 -4.98 -20.65 29.99
N PHE A 566 -5.56 -21.80 29.63
CA PHE A 566 -6.64 -21.91 28.63
C PHE A 566 -7.73 -22.89 29.10
N PRO A 567 -8.44 -22.57 30.20
CA PRO A 567 -9.38 -23.50 30.82
C PRO A 567 -10.50 -23.96 29.87
N PHE A 568 -11.00 -23.07 29.00
CA PHE A 568 -12.05 -23.40 28.05
C PHE A 568 -11.57 -24.37 26.97
N GLU A 569 -10.46 -24.05 26.30
CA GLU A 569 -9.85 -24.86 25.26
C GLU A 569 -9.41 -26.22 25.81
N TRP A 570 -8.79 -26.24 26.99
CA TRP A 570 -8.44 -27.47 27.70
C TRP A 570 -9.67 -28.35 27.94
N ALA A 571 -10.78 -27.79 28.44
CA ALA A 571 -12.01 -28.53 28.69
C ALA A 571 -12.63 -29.07 27.39
N GLN A 572 -12.59 -28.28 26.31
CA GLN A 572 -13.05 -28.71 25.00
C GLN A 572 -12.20 -29.86 24.44
N LEU A 573 -10.88 -29.82 24.60
CA LEU A 573 -9.99 -30.92 24.23
C LEU A 573 -10.23 -32.17 25.09
N GLN A 574 -10.43 -32.03 26.39
CA GLN A 574 -10.80 -33.17 27.24
C GLN A 574 -12.12 -33.79 26.78
N PHE A 575 -13.12 -32.99 26.39
CA PHE A 575 -14.36 -33.51 25.83
C PHE A 575 -14.12 -34.28 24.52
N GLU A 576 -13.28 -33.76 23.61
CA GLU A 576 -12.94 -34.43 22.36
C GLU A 576 -12.12 -35.73 22.57
N ARG A 577 -11.20 -35.75 23.55
CA ARG A 577 -10.48 -36.96 24.00
C ARG A 577 -11.46 -38.00 24.55
N GLY A 578 -12.41 -37.58 25.38
CA GLY A 578 -13.45 -38.45 25.93
C GLY A 578 -14.29 -39.12 24.82
N LYS A 579 -14.64 -38.38 23.76
CA LYS A 579 -15.32 -38.94 22.57
C LYS A 579 -14.46 -39.97 21.86
N ALA A 580 -13.16 -39.72 21.69
CA ALA A 580 -12.24 -40.66 21.05
C ALA A 580 -12.07 -41.95 21.87
N TYR A 581 -11.85 -41.84 23.19
CA TYR A 581 -11.78 -42.99 24.09
C TYR A 581 -13.09 -43.79 24.15
N SER A 582 -14.24 -43.11 24.19
CA SER A 582 -15.55 -43.78 24.14
C SER A 582 -15.73 -44.60 22.85
N GLN A 583 -15.22 -44.10 21.72
CA GLN A 583 -15.26 -44.81 20.44
C GLN A 583 -14.25 -45.97 20.37
N LEU A 584 -13.09 -45.86 21.02
CA LEU A 584 -12.12 -46.97 21.17
C LEU A 584 -12.66 -48.09 22.06
N GLY A 585 -13.45 -47.74 23.08
CA GLY A 585 -14.15 -48.68 23.95
C GLY A 585 -15.22 -49.53 23.24
N SER A 586 -15.38 -49.41 21.92
CA SER A 586 -16.26 -50.30 21.14
C SER A 586 -15.70 -51.71 20.96
N ASP A 587 -14.38 -51.94 21.12
CA ASP A 587 -13.75 -53.27 21.06
C ASP A 587 -13.84 -53.99 22.41
N PRO A 588 -14.50 -55.17 22.51
CA PRO A 588 -14.71 -55.89 23.76
C PRO A 588 -13.43 -56.18 24.58
N ARG A 589 -12.28 -56.38 23.93
CA ARG A 589 -11.04 -56.81 24.62
C ARG A 589 -10.31 -55.68 25.37
N THR A 590 -10.45 -54.45 24.90
CA THR A 590 -9.80 -53.25 25.50
C THR A 590 -10.81 -52.26 26.06
N ARG A 591 -12.10 -52.67 26.12
CA ARG A 591 -13.25 -51.81 26.41
C ARG A 591 -13.20 -51.14 27.78
N ALA A 592 -12.89 -51.89 28.83
CA ALA A 592 -12.99 -51.41 30.21
C ALA A 592 -12.09 -50.19 30.47
N GLY A 593 -10.80 -50.30 30.11
CA GLY A 593 -9.84 -49.21 30.31
C GLY A 593 -10.18 -47.96 29.49
N TYR A 594 -10.60 -48.11 28.24
CA TYR A 594 -10.96 -46.96 27.41
C TYR A 594 -12.24 -46.23 27.87
N LEU A 595 -13.26 -46.96 28.35
CA LEU A 595 -14.47 -46.33 28.87
C LEU A 595 -14.20 -45.58 30.19
N GLU A 596 -13.29 -46.08 31.02
CA GLU A 596 -12.86 -45.37 32.22
C GLU A 596 -12.12 -44.07 31.88
N GLN A 597 -11.17 -44.12 30.94
CA GLN A 597 -10.49 -42.92 30.44
C GLN A 597 -11.48 -41.91 29.84
N ALA A 598 -12.47 -42.38 29.08
CA ALA A 598 -13.53 -41.51 28.56
C ALA A 598 -14.31 -40.81 29.68
N ARG A 599 -14.68 -41.54 30.74
CA ARG A 599 -15.39 -40.99 31.91
C ARG A 599 -14.55 -39.95 32.65
N ASN A 600 -13.25 -40.20 32.80
CA ASN A 600 -12.31 -39.27 33.45
C ASN A 600 -12.19 -37.96 32.66
N CYS A 601 -11.99 -38.06 31.34
CA CYS A 601 -11.97 -36.91 30.43
C CYS A 601 -13.28 -36.09 30.49
N TYR A 602 -14.43 -36.74 30.43
CA TYR A 602 -15.72 -36.04 30.52
C TYR A 602 -15.93 -35.36 31.87
N ARG A 603 -15.61 -36.01 32.98
CA ARG A 603 -15.68 -35.40 34.32
C ARG A 603 -14.76 -34.19 34.45
N ALA A 604 -13.55 -34.30 33.89
CA ALA A 604 -12.58 -33.22 33.87
C ALA A 604 -13.10 -32.00 33.10
N ALA A 605 -13.64 -32.20 31.89
CA ALA A 605 -14.26 -31.16 31.08
C ALA A 605 -15.47 -30.51 31.78
N LEU A 606 -16.37 -31.34 32.33
CA LEU A 606 -17.60 -30.89 32.98
C LEU A 606 -17.33 -29.96 34.17
N ARG A 607 -16.37 -30.30 35.03
CA ARG A 607 -15.98 -29.46 36.17
C ARG A 607 -15.52 -28.06 35.73
N VAL A 608 -14.82 -27.98 34.61
CA VAL A 608 -14.32 -26.70 34.10
C VAL A 608 -15.44 -25.92 33.40
N PHE A 609 -16.29 -26.56 32.59
CA PHE A 609 -17.42 -25.88 31.97
C PHE A 609 -18.40 -25.29 33.00
N TYR A 610 -18.72 -26.00 34.08
CA TYR A 610 -19.53 -25.42 35.15
C TYR A 610 -18.84 -24.26 35.86
N ARG A 611 -17.53 -24.37 36.12
CA ARG A 611 -16.76 -23.26 36.71
C ARG A 611 -16.78 -22.02 35.82
N LEU A 612 -16.78 -22.20 34.50
CA LEU A 612 -16.86 -21.14 33.51
C LEU A 612 -18.30 -20.71 33.16
N GLN A 613 -19.32 -21.31 33.80
CA GLN A 613 -20.74 -21.05 33.50
C GLN A 613 -21.13 -21.31 32.02
N MET A 614 -20.52 -22.33 31.42
CA MET A 614 -20.77 -22.75 30.04
C MET A 614 -21.84 -23.86 30.00
N ASP A 615 -23.10 -23.50 30.28
CA ASP A 615 -24.19 -24.46 30.48
C ASP A 615 -24.48 -25.35 29.27
N ARG A 616 -24.35 -24.81 28.07
CA ARG A 616 -24.57 -25.55 26.81
C ARG A 616 -23.52 -26.65 26.63
N GLU A 617 -22.26 -26.32 26.85
CA GLU A 617 -21.13 -27.23 26.77
C GLU A 617 -21.23 -28.30 27.86
N ALA A 618 -21.55 -27.89 29.10
CA ALA A 618 -21.76 -28.80 30.22
C ALA A 618 -22.87 -29.83 29.92
N ALA A 619 -24.03 -29.38 29.42
CA ALA A 619 -25.13 -30.24 29.02
C ALA A 619 -24.73 -31.26 27.94
N ALA A 620 -23.91 -30.86 26.97
CA ALA A 620 -23.40 -31.77 25.95
C ALA A 620 -22.47 -32.86 26.54
N VAL A 621 -21.66 -32.51 27.54
CA VAL A 621 -20.80 -33.46 28.27
C VAL A 621 -21.65 -34.40 29.12
N ASP A 622 -22.67 -33.89 29.82
CA ASP A 622 -23.59 -34.71 30.61
C ASP A 622 -24.35 -35.73 29.75
N GLN A 623 -24.82 -35.30 28.58
CA GLN A 623 -25.46 -36.21 27.63
C GLN A 623 -24.50 -37.33 27.20
N ALA A 624 -23.22 -37.01 26.97
CA ALA A 624 -22.20 -38.00 26.63
C ALA A 624 -21.91 -38.97 27.80
N LEU A 625 -21.85 -38.46 29.04
CA LEU A 625 -21.71 -39.27 30.25
C LEU A 625 -22.90 -40.21 30.45
N ASN A 626 -24.12 -39.73 30.21
CA ASN A 626 -25.33 -40.55 30.32
C ASN A 626 -25.35 -41.67 29.29
N ARG A 627 -24.98 -41.39 28.03
CA ARG A 627 -24.81 -42.43 26.99
C ARG A 627 -23.76 -43.47 27.38
N LEU A 628 -22.65 -43.03 27.97
CA LEU A 628 -21.60 -43.93 28.44
C LEU A 628 -22.09 -44.87 29.56
N ARG A 629 -22.86 -44.33 30.52
CA ARG A 629 -23.49 -45.13 31.60
C ARG A 629 -24.51 -46.13 31.05
N GLN A 630 -25.37 -45.70 30.11
CA GLN A 630 -26.36 -46.58 29.47
C GLN A 630 -25.68 -47.73 28.71
N ALA A 631 -24.60 -47.44 27.98
CA ALA A 631 -23.82 -48.46 27.29
C ALA A 631 -23.20 -49.49 28.25
N GLN A 632 -22.72 -49.05 29.41
CA GLN A 632 -22.20 -49.94 30.46
C GLN A 632 -23.32 -50.78 31.11
N ALA A 633 -24.49 -50.19 31.39
CA ALA A 633 -25.61 -50.87 32.01
C ALA A 633 -26.26 -51.94 31.10
N LEU A 634 -26.42 -51.65 29.79
CA LEU A 634 -26.91 -52.62 28.80
C LEU A 634 -25.96 -53.82 28.67
N GLN A 635 -24.65 -53.62 28.83
CA GLN A 635 -23.66 -54.69 28.77
C GLN A 635 -23.63 -55.56 30.01
N LEU A 636 -23.76 -54.98 31.21
CA LEU A 636 -23.90 -55.75 32.46
C LEU A 636 -25.12 -56.68 32.40
N ARG A 637 -26.23 -56.22 31.80
CA ARG A 637 -27.42 -57.05 31.57
C ARG A 637 -27.18 -58.19 30.55
N HIS A 638 -26.50 -57.92 29.44
CA HIS A 638 -26.13 -58.96 28.47
C HIS A 638 -25.14 -60.00 29.04
N TYR A 639 -24.17 -59.57 29.84
CA TYR A 639 -23.22 -60.48 30.49
C TYR A 639 -23.91 -61.34 31.55
N GLN A 640 -24.86 -60.77 32.31
CA GLN A 640 -25.66 -61.51 33.28
C GLN A 640 -26.66 -62.47 32.61
N SER A 641 -27.20 -62.17 31.43
CA SER A 641 -28.06 -63.09 30.69
C SER A 641 -27.25 -64.24 30.06
N TYR A 642 -26.08 -63.96 29.49
CA TYR A 642 -25.19 -64.96 28.89
C TYR A 642 -24.56 -65.91 29.92
N ARG A 643 -24.44 -65.48 31.18
CA ARG A 643 -23.98 -66.32 32.30
C ARG A 643 -25.10 -67.13 32.95
N ARG A 644 -26.36 -66.84 32.61
CA ARG A 644 -27.58 -67.53 33.09
C ARG A 644 -28.14 -68.51 32.05
N SER A 645 -27.79 -68.37 30.77
CA SER A 645 -27.90 -69.37 29.71
C SER A 645 -26.69 -70.28 29.72
#